data_AF-A0A5C6EAY4-F1
#
_entry.id   AF-A0A5C6EAY4-F1
#
_cell.length_a   1.000
_cell.length_b   1.000
_cell.length_c   1.000
_cell.angle_alpha   90.00
_cell.angle_beta   90.00
_cell.angle_gamma   90.00
#
_symmetry.space_group_name_H-M   'P 1'
#
loop_
_entity.id
_entity.type
_entity.pdbx_description
1 polymer ?
#
loop_
_entity_poly.entity_id
_entity_poly.type
_entity_poly.pdbx_seq_one_letter_code
_entity_poly.pdbx_strand_id
1 'polypeptide(L)'
;MTVRRIAFLVLLHALVINESREASAQNISVDTSARNHRFEAWGTSLAWMGNEIGGQSNAQGREDLMDILFDQNNGLGLNFVRYNIGAGSNPDTSVQNITRPGAKMEGWVPDAPTSVSNTNTWDWNWNADATQRSVLDMAIARGVTQVEAFANSAPWWMTNSLSSSGSSTDSNNLSTANQGVFAHYMLEVADHFEQNLGIQFNTITPVNEPGSGFWTGGSGQEGMNITSIRQRSLITTFGEALDARNSRMHLVGPEETSTDQSGDTWLVYSDTTKSHIDQVNTHTYPFNGGSTASDSQRLFDMVSADGKKIYATEYGTGQGAVRLATQINLDIRHLDAAGWTYWQAVEDNNGSGWGLAIQNFNGTNPRFDVQDQYFGLKQFSAHIRPGAEILELEGQDNITAAYDPRTGTTALVVTNDGADGTSQNYSFDLQDRQVVSTRLIRTTDENNASLTNAYQSLGPATVIGGNNVSFDAEGNAITTLVIHHRPNLIDNPNFDISGFRHGSSEITRWNSEGSAVFDSGRDNSGDGTGSGLLLSNEAGNTGKIFQTGIGDTDTDLTGIGYQLSLDVQFRNQGGNNYDADTFLALEFYGADDATLASVALDAYETEIDPAFAVKAAGSESSVIGSDPNDSVYRTYVSGRFVAPAGTRYVRPVIRYDGVQNGSNSPVYLDNVRLQEVHPEAAAREWNAEGGGNWNDNTSWLNHSLVENNRHAYFGNAIEQDSNITIDSTQAVTGLTFFSEHQYNLVGAGTLEVGDPSSVADALIDVRVGSHLVSVNTELMDDAVLQVLPGAKIGFESGFDLDGHHLMKLGAGDVEFNSGFRMNGGLLSAYAASNASIFFGSDALLDGDYELLIAPGQMLRIGDSFELAAYSTLNDSFDDLFLPTLSEGLAWDVNYGTSRLTAGVIAVPEPTSVLLLTAGAFAFYYRNRKRTVSNPQPKS
;
A
#
# COMPACT_ATOMS: atom_id res chain seq x y z
N MET A 1 -4.28 -88.53 2.07
CA MET A 1 -3.18 -87.61 2.42
C MET A 1 -3.53 -86.25 1.84
N THR A 2 -3.33 -85.17 2.62
CA THR A 2 -3.24 -83.75 2.17
C THR A 2 -4.49 -83.12 1.52
N VAL A 3 -4.74 -81.84 1.86
CA VAL A 3 -5.44 -80.75 1.09
C VAL A 3 -6.43 -79.92 1.96
N ARG A 4 -6.08 -78.64 2.12
CA ARG A 4 -6.89 -77.41 2.32
C ARG A 4 -8.24 -77.49 3.08
N ARG A 5 -8.24 -76.93 4.30
CA ARG A 5 -9.21 -75.91 4.79
C ARG A 5 -8.39 -74.88 5.58
N ILE A 6 -8.27 -73.63 5.14
CA ILE A 6 -9.25 -72.53 5.28
C ILE A 6 -9.56 -72.26 6.76
N ALA A 7 -8.97 -71.19 7.30
CA ALA A 7 -9.33 -70.56 8.56
C ALA A 7 -9.87 -69.16 8.26
N PHE A 8 -11.19 -68.99 8.33
CA PHE A 8 -11.81 -67.67 8.38
C PHE A 8 -11.87 -67.25 9.86
N LEU A 9 -10.98 -66.35 10.28
CA LEU A 9 -11.18 -65.64 11.55
C LEU A 9 -11.85 -64.30 11.23
N VAL A 10 -13.08 -64.13 11.68
CA VAL A 10 -13.80 -62.87 11.58
C VAL A 10 -13.28 -61.95 12.70
N LEU A 11 -12.19 -61.22 12.44
CA LEU A 11 -11.96 -59.97 13.15
C LEU A 11 -12.88 -58.92 12.55
N LEU A 12 -14.03 -58.75 13.20
CA LEU A 12 -14.89 -57.59 13.01
C LEU A 12 -14.22 -56.38 13.68
N HIS A 13 -13.07 -55.94 13.15
CA HIS A 13 -12.59 -54.59 13.42
C HIS A 13 -13.69 -53.65 12.96
N ALA A 14 -14.14 -52.77 13.86
CA ALA A 14 -15.01 -51.69 13.49
C ALA A 14 -14.23 -50.81 12.51
N LEU A 15 -14.56 -50.92 11.22
CA LEU A 15 -14.27 -49.86 10.28
C LEU A 15 -15.20 -48.71 10.66
N VAL A 16 -14.79 -47.95 11.69
CA VAL A 16 -15.19 -46.57 11.82
C VAL A 16 -14.54 -45.88 10.63
N ILE A 17 -15.25 -45.91 9.51
CA ILE A 17 -15.09 -44.89 8.50
C ILE A 17 -15.45 -43.62 9.26
N ASN A 18 -14.44 -42.84 9.65
CA ASN A 18 -14.65 -41.43 9.83
C ASN A 18 -15.03 -40.93 8.43
N GLU A 19 -16.33 -40.96 8.14
CA GLU A 19 -16.93 -39.99 7.25
C GLU A 19 -16.67 -38.65 7.94
N SER A 20 -15.50 -38.08 7.66
CA SER A 20 -15.27 -36.65 7.79
C SER A 20 -16.45 -36.01 7.07
N ARG A 21 -17.37 -35.44 7.86
CA ARG A 21 -18.39 -34.56 7.28
C ARG A 21 -17.62 -33.50 6.52
N GLU A 22 -17.78 -33.48 5.21
CA GLU A 22 -17.39 -32.31 4.42
C GLU A 22 -18.00 -31.09 5.13
N ALA A 23 -17.17 -30.10 5.44
CA ALA A 23 -17.66 -28.88 6.05
C ALA A 23 -18.73 -28.29 5.12
N SER A 24 -19.85 -27.82 5.68
CA SER A 24 -20.81 -27.08 4.87
C SER A 24 -20.06 -25.85 4.36
N ALA A 25 -19.88 -25.75 3.04
CA ALA A 25 -19.16 -24.63 2.46
C ALA A 25 -19.83 -23.32 2.90
N GLN A 26 -19.01 -22.36 3.33
CA GLN A 26 -19.48 -21.01 3.63
C GLN A 26 -19.53 -20.20 2.34
N ASN A 27 -20.66 -19.59 2.03
CA ASN A 27 -20.78 -18.77 0.83
C ASN A 27 -19.96 -17.48 0.99
N ILE A 28 -19.27 -17.07 -0.08
CA ILE A 28 -18.53 -15.80 -0.14
C ILE A 28 -18.98 -15.03 -1.38
N SER A 29 -19.37 -13.77 -1.18
CA SER A 29 -19.52 -12.76 -2.24
C SER A 29 -19.51 -11.36 -1.65
N VAL A 30 -19.23 -10.37 -2.51
CA VAL A 30 -19.37 -8.93 -2.25
C VAL A 30 -20.84 -8.62 -1.95
N ASP A 31 -21.75 -9.06 -2.84
CA ASP A 31 -23.22 -8.94 -2.73
C ASP A 31 -23.86 -9.53 -1.44
N THR A 32 -23.08 -10.16 -0.56
CA THR A 32 -23.55 -10.80 0.68
C THR A 32 -23.01 -10.20 1.97
N SER A 33 -22.13 -9.19 1.92
CA SER A 33 -21.76 -8.43 3.12
C SER A 33 -22.98 -7.62 3.60
N ALA A 34 -23.45 -7.82 4.84
CA ALA A 34 -24.47 -6.96 5.43
C ALA A 34 -23.86 -5.72 6.09
N ARG A 35 -22.53 -5.67 6.12
CA ARG A 35 -21.66 -4.56 6.50
C ARG A 35 -20.66 -4.38 5.37
N ASN A 36 -20.81 -3.32 4.58
CA ASN A 36 -19.89 -3.03 3.48
C ASN A 36 -18.93 -1.92 3.92
N HIS A 37 -17.80 -2.29 4.54
CA HIS A 37 -16.76 -1.33 4.86
C HIS A 37 -15.43 -1.68 4.20
N ARG A 38 -14.71 -0.63 3.80
CA ARG A 38 -13.30 -0.76 3.43
C ARG A 38 -12.48 -0.89 4.70
N PHE A 39 -11.55 -1.84 4.69
CA PHE A 39 -10.44 -1.79 5.61
C PHE A 39 -9.52 -0.64 5.21
N GLU A 40 -9.06 0.17 6.16
CA GLU A 40 -8.31 1.42 5.91
C GLU A 40 -6.90 1.40 6.53
N ALA A 41 -6.70 0.71 7.66
CA ALA A 41 -5.49 0.93 8.48
C ALA A 41 -5.04 -0.29 9.30
N TRP A 42 -3.82 -0.76 9.06
CA TRP A 42 -3.04 -1.51 10.05
C TRP A 42 -1.99 -0.58 10.66
N GLY A 43 -1.84 -0.60 11.99
CA GLY A 43 -0.89 0.31 12.64
C GLY A 43 -0.35 -0.07 14.00
N THR A 44 0.40 0.86 14.59
CA THR A 44 1.01 0.77 15.92
C THR A 44 1.17 2.16 16.54
N SER A 45 1.37 2.23 17.86
CA SER A 45 1.73 3.46 18.56
C SER A 45 3.25 3.64 18.64
N LEU A 46 3.77 4.83 18.30
CA LEU A 46 5.18 5.18 18.55
C LEU A 46 5.45 5.55 20.02
N ALA A 47 4.41 5.60 20.86
CA ALA A 47 4.57 5.97 22.26
C ALA A 47 5.64 5.09 22.92
N TRP A 48 6.65 5.77 23.47
CA TRP A 48 7.81 5.22 24.17
C TRP A 48 8.79 4.46 23.25
N MET A 49 8.33 3.57 22.38
CA MET A 49 9.20 2.88 21.41
C MET A 49 9.91 3.86 20.45
N GLY A 50 9.22 4.86 19.91
CA GLY A 50 9.81 5.83 18.99
C GLY A 50 10.86 6.72 19.65
N ASN A 51 10.68 7.00 20.95
CA ASN A 51 11.65 7.77 21.73
C ASN A 51 12.97 7.00 21.92
N GLU A 52 12.91 5.70 22.22
CA GLU A 52 14.11 4.86 22.36
C GLU A 52 14.73 4.51 21.01
N ILE A 53 13.93 4.14 20.01
CA ILE A 53 14.38 3.74 18.67
C ILE A 53 15.06 4.91 17.94
N GLY A 54 14.46 6.10 17.94
CA GLY A 54 15.09 7.29 17.37
C GLY A 54 16.37 7.71 18.10
N GLY A 55 16.55 7.29 19.36
CA GLY A 55 17.75 7.52 20.15
C GLY A 55 18.90 6.52 19.91
N GLN A 56 18.71 5.48 19.08
CA GLN A 56 19.69 4.39 18.95
C GLN A 56 20.95 4.79 18.17
N SER A 57 22.11 4.44 18.73
CA SER A 57 23.42 4.70 18.12
C SER A 57 23.78 3.75 16.97
N ASN A 58 23.03 2.66 16.78
CA ASN A 58 23.15 1.81 15.59
C ASN A 58 22.10 2.26 14.57
N ALA A 59 22.53 2.50 13.32
CA ALA A 59 21.62 2.83 12.23
C ALA A 59 20.96 1.58 11.63
N GLN A 60 21.72 0.57 11.24
CA GLN A 60 21.23 -0.65 10.59
C GLN A 60 20.17 -1.36 11.43
N GLY A 61 20.44 -1.60 12.72
CA GLY A 61 19.48 -2.24 13.63
C GLY A 61 18.20 -1.42 13.90
N ARG A 62 18.16 -0.15 13.47
CA ARG A 62 16.94 0.67 13.40
C ARG A 62 16.29 0.58 12.02
N GLU A 63 17.05 0.60 10.92
CA GLU A 63 16.50 0.34 9.58
C GLU A 63 15.79 -1.02 9.54
N ASP A 64 16.49 -2.11 9.87
CA ASP A 64 15.95 -3.48 9.97
C ASP A 64 14.63 -3.51 10.77
N LEU A 65 14.56 -2.78 11.89
CA LEU A 65 13.40 -2.73 12.79
C LEU A 65 12.24 -1.90 12.23
N MET A 66 12.52 -0.89 11.40
CA MET A 66 11.49 -0.13 10.69
C MET A 66 11.03 -0.87 9.43
N ASP A 67 11.91 -1.65 8.80
CA ASP A 67 11.58 -2.53 7.68
C ASP A 67 10.58 -3.61 8.13
N ILE A 68 10.81 -4.31 9.25
CA ILE A 68 9.84 -5.34 9.71
C ILE A 68 8.45 -4.77 9.97
N LEU A 69 8.35 -3.50 10.41
CA LEU A 69 7.07 -2.89 10.77
C LEU A 69 6.37 -2.24 9.56
N PHE A 70 7.11 -1.52 8.72
CA PHE A 70 6.50 -0.60 7.77
C PHE A 70 6.73 -0.99 6.30
N ASP A 71 7.77 -1.76 5.95
CA ASP A 71 7.91 -2.21 4.56
C ASP A 71 6.77 -3.18 4.17
N GLN A 72 6.20 -2.95 2.98
CA GLN A 72 5.04 -3.70 2.49
C GLN A 72 5.39 -5.10 1.96
N ASN A 73 6.61 -5.31 1.45
CA ASN A 73 6.98 -6.53 0.72
C ASN A 73 7.53 -7.61 1.67
N ASN A 74 8.35 -7.18 2.64
CA ASN A 74 9.10 -7.99 3.58
C ASN A 74 8.61 -7.85 5.03
N GLY A 75 8.10 -6.69 5.42
CA GLY A 75 7.59 -6.40 6.77
C GLY A 75 6.13 -6.82 7.01
N LEU A 76 5.46 -6.06 7.89
CA LEU A 76 4.01 -6.06 8.12
C LEU A 76 3.26 -5.10 7.19
N GLY A 77 3.95 -4.13 6.58
CA GLY A 77 3.34 -3.07 5.75
C GLY A 77 2.36 -2.17 6.52
N LEU A 78 2.60 -1.89 7.81
CA LEU A 78 1.72 -1.02 8.60
C LEU A 78 1.62 0.37 7.93
N ASN A 79 0.40 0.86 7.71
CA ASN A 79 0.15 2.13 7.00
C ASN A 79 -0.36 3.25 7.91
N PHE A 80 -0.63 2.96 9.19
CA PHE A 80 -1.16 3.89 10.18
C PHE A 80 -0.28 3.94 11.43
N VAL A 81 -0.08 5.14 11.98
CA VAL A 81 0.79 5.37 13.14
C VAL A 81 0.15 6.32 14.15
N ARG A 82 0.14 5.96 15.44
CA ARG A 82 -0.27 6.84 16.55
C ARG A 82 0.97 7.52 17.15
N TYR A 83 1.07 8.85 17.05
CA TYR A 83 2.17 9.68 17.55
C TYR A 83 1.76 10.39 18.86
N ASN A 84 2.49 10.15 19.96
CA ASN A 84 2.14 10.72 21.27
C ASN A 84 2.75 12.12 21.43
N ILE A 85 1.92 13.16 21.42
CA ILE A 85 2.32 14.54 21.75
C ILE A 85 2.56 14.60 23.27
N GLY A 86 3.84 14.55 23.65
CA GLY A 86 4.25 14.43 25.05
C GLY A 86 3.74 15.54 25.98
N ALA A 87 3.45 15.14 27.22
CA ALA A 87 3.05 16.01 28.32
C ALA A 87 4.26 16.52 29.13
N GLY A 88 5.44 15.92 28.91
CA GLY A 88 6.67 16.23 29.63
C GLY A 88 6.65 15.74 31.09
N SER A 89 7.65 16.16 31.86
CA SER A 89 7.78 15.82 33.28
C SER A 89 8.03 17.05 34.13
N ASN A 90 7.41 17.11 35.30
CA ASN A 90 7.62 18.19 36.26
C ASN A 90 9.08 18.17 36.79
N PRO A 91 9.83 19.29 36.72
CA PRO A 91 11.20 19.35 37.21
C PRO A 91 11.32 19.35 38.74
N ASP A 92 10.22 19.50 39.49
CA ASP A 92 10.22 19.33 40.95
C ASP A 92 10.40 17.85 41.32
N THR A 93 11.57 17.52 41.90
CA THR A 93 11.94 16.16 42.30
C THR A 93 11.14 15.59 43.47
N SER A 94 10.21 16.35 44.04
CA SER A 94 9.20 15.84 44.99
C SER A 94 7.97 15.23 44.30
N VAL A 95 7.76 15.51 43.01
CA VAL A 95 6.80 14.81 42.15
C VAL A 95 7.47 13.54 41.60
N GLN A 96 6.73 12.43 41.57
CA GLN A 96 7.25 11.17 41.04
C GLN A 96 7.41 11.28 39.52
N ASN A 97 8.67 11.30 39.08
CA ASN A 97 9.02 11.25 37.67
C ASN A 97 8.64 9.89 37.03
N ILE A 98 8.41 9.93 35.72
CA ILE A 98 8.25 8.74 34.88
C ILE A 98 9.60 8.00 34.78
N THR A 99 9.59 6.68 34.93
CA THR A 99 10.81 5.85 35.00
C THR A 99 10.81 4.58 34.13
N ARG A 100 9.75 4.32 33.35
CA ARG A 100 9.81 3.27 32.30
C ARG A 100 10.70 3.79 31.17
N PRO A 101 11.60 2.96 30.59
CA PRO A 101 12.35 3.33 29.38
C PRO A 101 11.41 3.79 28.26
N GLY A 102 11.86 4.75 27.46
CA GLY A 102 11.05 5.46 26.44
C GLY A 102 9.91 6.34 26.95
N ALA A 103 9.26 6.01 28.05
CA ALA A 103 7.99 6.63 28.43
C ALA A 103 8.08 8.08 28.92
N LYS A 104 9.30 8.59 29.15
CA LYS A 104 9.53 9.98 29.48
C LYS A 104 9.63 10.82 28.20
N MET A 105 8.47 11.16 27.65
CA MET A 105 8.36 12.02 26.47
C MET A 105 8.74 13.48 26.78
N GLU A 106 9.11 14.23 25.74
CA GLU A 106 9.35 15.67 25.86
C GLU A 106 8.04 16.47 25.70
N GLY A 107 7.92 17.58 26.44
CA GLY A 107 6.84 18.55 26.27
C GLY A 107 7.27 19.67 25.34
N TRP A 108 6.41 20.04 24.38
CA TRP A 108 6.67 21.11 23.40
C TRP A 108 6.73 22.51 24.03
N VAL A 109 6.19 22.66 25.23
CA VAL A 109 6.45 23.78 26.15
C VAL A 109 6.97 23.16 27.47
N PRO A 110 8.30 22.98 27.60
CA PRO A 110 8.88 22.11 28.63
C PRO A 110 8.79 22.70 30.05
N ASP A 111 8.99 24.01 30.17
CA ASP A 111 8.88 24.75 31.43
C ASP A 111 7.47 25.32 31.63
N ALA A 112 7.03 25.42 32.89
CA ALA A 112 5.73 25.98 33.21
C ALA A 112 5.65 27.48 32.84
N PRO A 113 4.70 27.90 31.98
CA PRO A 113 4.61 29.28 31.53
C PRO A 113 4.20 30.23 32.66
N THR A 114 4.63 31.49 32.56
CA THR A 114 4.29 32.52 33.58
C THR A 114 2.78 32.80 33.68
N SER A 115 2.01 32.42 32.66
CA SER A 115 0.55 32.37 32.70
C SER A 115 0.01 31.26 31.79
N VAL A 116 -0.55 30.21 32.40
CA VAL A 116 -1.19 29.07 31.71
C VAL A 116 -2.21 29.53 30.66
N SER A 117 -3.04 30.55 30.97
CA SER A 117 -4.09 31.04 30.09
C SER A 117 -3.67 32.19 29.15
N ASN A 118 -2.42 32.65 29.18
CA ASN A 118 -1.89 33.61 28.20
C ASN A 118 -0.76 32.94 27.41
N THR A 119 -1.14 32.39 26.25
CA THR A 119 -0.31 31.55 25.40
C THR A 119 0.90 32.31 24.82
N ASN A 120 0.81 33.63 24.72
CA ASN A 120 1.93 34.55 24.43
C ASN A 120 3.05 34.53 25.50
N THR A 121 2.92 33.76 26.58
CA THR A 121 3.94 33.59 27.64
C THR A 121 4.56 32.20 27.67
N TRP A 122 4.28 31.37 26.66
CA TRP A 122 4.82 30.03 26.50
C TRP A 122 6.13 30.09 25.70
N ASP A 123 7.12 29.30 26.13
CA ASP A 123 8.40 29.17 25.44
C ASP A 123 8.41 27.83 24.69
N TRP A 124 8.19 27.88 23.37
CA TRP A 124 7.98 26.70 22.54
C TRP A 124 9.31 26.10 22.08
N ASN A 125 9.54 24.82 22.41
CA ASN A 125 10.62 24.04 21.86
C ASN A 125 10.16 23.28 20.61
N TRP A 126 10.20 23.94 19.45
CA TRP A 126 9.92 23.29 18.15
C TRP A 126 10.96 22.21 17.74
N ASN A 127 12.04 22.05 18.52
CA ASN A 127 13.01 20.96 18.39
C ASN A 127 12.74 19.79 19.36
N ALA A 128 11.63 19.80 20.11
CA ALA A 128 11.26 18.73 21.04
C ALA A 128 11.07 17.38 20.33
N ASP A 129 11.24 16.28 21.08
CA ASP A 129 10.82 14.94 20.69
C ASP A 129 11.39 14.47 19.33
N ALA A 130 12.62 14.89 19.04
CA ALA A 130 13.32 14.60 17.77
C ALA A 130 13.52 13.09 17.52
N THR A 131 13.49 12.26 18.56
CA THR A 131 13.60 10.80 18.48
C THR A 131 12.32 10.17 17.91
N GLN A 132 11.16 10.42 18.52
CA GLN A 132 9.89 9.90 18.01
C GLN A 132 9.55 10.49 16.63
N ARG A 133 9.93 11.75 16.35
CA ARG A 133 9.80 12.35 15.00
C ARG A 133 10.65 11.62 13.95
N SER A 134 11.94 11.37 14.23
CA SER A 134 12.80 10.59 13.33
C SER A 134 12.22 9.20 13.01
N VAL A 135 11.54 8.56 13.99
CA VAL A 135 10.85 7.28 13.77
C VAL A 135 9.58 7.44 12.94
N LEU A 136 8.84 8.53 13.09
CA LEU A 136 7.70 8.86 12.22
C LEU A 136 8.16 9.10 10.76
N ASP A 137 9.22 9.89 10.56
CA ASP A 137 9.81 10.14 9.23
C ASP A 137 10.20 8.83 8.54
N MET A 138 10.87 7.93 9.29
CA MET A 138 11.29 6.61 8.80
C MET A 138 10.14 5.63 8.51
N ALA A 139 8.97 5.83 9.13
CA ALA A 139 7.76 5.04 8.88
C ALA A 139 6.98 5.57 7.66
N ILE A 140 6.85 6.90 7.54
CA ILE A 140 6.25 7.55 6.36
C ILE A 140 7.05 7.20 5.10
N ALA A 141 8.38 7.23 5.17
CA ALA A 141 9.28 6.82 4.09
C ALA A 141 9.14 5.35 3.64
N ARG A 142 8.39 4.52 4.39
CA ARG A 142 8.13 3.09 4.10
C ARG A 142 6.67 2.79 3.74
N GLY A 143 5.79 3.81 3.71
CA GLY A 143 4.39 3.65 3.30
C GLY A 143 3.33 3.97 4.36
N VAL A 144 3.68 4.64 5.46
CA VAL A 144 2.66 5.16 6.40
C VAL A 144 1.92 6.34 5.79
N THR A 145 0.72 6.06 5.30
CA THR A 145 -0.20 7.02 4.67
C THR A 145 -1.12 7.74 5.67
N GLN A 146 -1.29 7.21 6.89
CA GLN A 146 -2.13 7.79 7.94
C GLN A 146 -1.34 8.05 9.25
N VAL A 147 -1.56 9.19 9.90
CA VAL A 147 -0.96 9.50 11.23
C VAL A 147 -2.00 10.10 12.19
N GLU A 148 -2.08 9.58 13.40
CA GLU A 148 -2.89 10.12 14.50
C GLU A 148 -2.03 10.88 15.51
N ALA A 149 -2.43 12.10 15.86
CA ALA A 149 -1.88 12.81 17.02
C ALA A 149 -2.68 12.45 18.28
N PHE A 150 -2.07 11.76 19.25
CA PHE A 150 -2.72 11.44 20.52
C PHE A 150 -1.96 12.00 21.72
N ALA A 151 -2.62 12.08 22.88
CA ALA A 151 -1.98 12.50 24.12
C ALA A 151 -2.43 11.62 25.29
N ASN A 152 -1.46 10.92 25.90
CA ASN A 152 -1.69 10.20 27.15
C ASN A 152 -2.05 11.14 28.32
N SER A 153 -1.57 12.39 28.30
CA SER A 153 -1.87 13.37 29.34
C SER A 153 -1.78 14.81 28.80
N ALA A 154 -2.46 15.75 29.46
CA ALA A 154 -2.18 17.17 29.25
C ALA A 154 -0.82 17.54 29.87
N PRO A 155 -0.10 18.56 29.34
CA PRO A 155 1.19 18.99 29.89
C PRO A 155 1.15 19.16 31.40
N TRP A 156 2.18 18.69 32.10
CA TRP A 156 2.16 18.53 33.56
C TRP A 156 1.71 19.79 34.32
N TRP A 157 2.07 20.98 33.83
CA TRP A 157 1.72 22.30 34.38
C TRP A 157 0.27 22.76 34.12
N MET A 158 -0.49 22.07 33.26
CA MET A 158 -1.95 22.22 33.10
C MET A 158 -2.76 21.31 34.03
N THR A 159 -2.15 20.25 34.56
CA THR A 159 -2.87 19.21 35.33
C THR A 159 -3.21 19.65 36.76
N ASN A 160 -4.25 19.06 37.34
CA ASN A 160 -4.68 19.30 38.71
C ASN A 160 -3.67 18.78 39.75
N SER A 161 -2.88 17.76 39.41
CA SER A 161 -1.85 17.16 40.28
C SER A 161 -0.46 17.76 40.12
N LEU A 162 -0.24 18.60 39.10
CA LEU A 162 1.08 19.00 38.60
C LEU A 162 1.94 17.80 38.14
N SER A 163 1.30 16.72 37.68
CA SER A 163 1.93 15.52 37.14
C SER A 163 1.19 15.01 35.90
N SER A 164 1.95 14.64 34.88
CA SER A 164 1.50 13.93 33.68
C SER A 164 1.20 12.44 33.92
N SER A 165 1.56 11.87 35.09
CA SER A 165 1.27 10.48 35.49
C SER A 165 -0.03 10.32 36.31
N GLY A 166 -0.99 11.23 36.12
CA GLY A 166 -2.30 11.19 36.78
C GLY A 166 -2.41 11.96 38.11
N SER A 167 -3.55 11.82 38.78
CA SER A 167 -3.83 12.42 40.11
C SER A 167 -3.60 11.39 41.20
N SER A 168 -3.34 11.74 42.47
CA SER A 168 -3.12 10.75 43.56
C SER A 168 -4.36 9.91 43.96
N THR A 169 -5.39 9.89 43.11
CA THR A 169 -6.69 9.21 43.23
C THR A 169 -7.25 8.94 41.82
N ASP A 170 -8.40 8.29 41.73
CA ASP A 170 -9.22 8.15 40.51
C ASP A 170 -9.76 9.49 39.94
N SER A 171 -9.45 10.63 40.58
CA SER A 171 -10.02 11.93 40.21
C SER A 171 -9.54 12.48 38.86
N ASN A 172 -10.40 13.30 38.24
CA ASN A 172 -10.13 13.98 36.97
C ASN A 172 -8.85 14.83 37.04
N ASN A 173 -7.85 14.56 36.19
CA ASN A 173 -6.56 15.27 36.28
C ASN A 173 -6.46 16.56 35.44
N LEU A 174 -7.48 16.89 34.62
CA LEU A 174 -7.57 18.19 33.92
C LEU A 174 -8.74 19.02 34.45
N SER A 175 -8.57 20.34 34.55
CA SER A 175 -9.66 21.26 34.93
C SER A 175 -10.43 21.73 33.69
N THR A 176 -11.74 21.99 33.82
CA THR A 176 -12.54 22.57 32.72
C THR A 176 -12.09 23.97 32.31
N ALA A 177 -11.36 24.69 33.17
CA ALA A 177 -10.77 25.98 32.80
C ALA A 177 -9.55 25.84 31.87
N ASN A 178 -8.92 24.66 31.84
CA ASN A 178 -7.74 24.37 31.04
C ASN A 178 -8.07 23.57 29.76
N GLN A 179 -9.33 23.18 29.51
CA GLN A 179 -9.69 22.37 28.33
C GLN A 179 -9.37 23.09 27.01
N GLY A 180 -9.75 24.36 26.85
CA GLY A 180 -9.40 25.15 25.66
C GLY A 180 -7.92 25.54 25.60
N VAL A 181 -7.23 25.55 26.74
CA VAL A 181 -5.78 25.79 26.81
C VAL A 181 -5.01 24.57 26.29
N PHE A 182 -5.46 23.37 26.64
CA PHE A 182 -4.91 22.12 26.14
C PHE A 182 -5.26 21.89 24.66
N ALA A 183 -6.47 22.27 24.22
CA ALA A 183 -6.85 22.30 22.81
C ALA A 183 -5.93 23.20 21.98
N HIS A 184 -5.58 24.39 22.49
CA HIS A 184 -4.58 25.22 21.83
C HIS A 184 -3.21 24.51 21.78
N TYR A 185 -2.70 23.97 22.90
CA TYR A 185 -1.39 23.30 22.91
C TYR A 185 -1.25 22.18 21.87
N MET A 186 -2.19 21.22 21.83
CA MET A 186 -2.07 20.12 20.86
C MET A 186 -2.23 20.60 19.41
N LEU A 187 -3.13 21.55 19.16
CA LEU A 187 -3.38 22.02 17.80
C LEU A 187 -2.27 22.94 17.28
N GLU A 188 -1.57 23.74 18.12
CA GLU A 188 -0.37 24.47 17.68
C GLU A 188 0.81 23.52 17.36
N VAL A 189 0.91 22.37 18.04
CA VAL A 189 1.89 21.33 17.67
C VAL A 189 1.52 20.71 16.32
N ALA A 190 0.25 20.37 16.11
CA ALA A 190 -0.20 19.85 14.82
C ALA A 190 -0.06 20.86 13.66
N ASP A 191 -0.43 22.12 13.90
CA ASP A 191 -0.23 23.24 12.97
C ASP A 191 1.27 23.38 12.60
N HIS A 192 2.20 23.16 13.54
CA HIS A 192 3.65 23.15 13.28
C HIS A 192 4.11 21.95 12.43
N PHE A 193 3.55 20.75 12.64
CA PHE A 193 3.86 19.60 11.79
C PHE A 193 3.43 19.86 10.34
N GLU A 194 2.19 20.35 10.12
CA GLU A 194 1.66 20.61 8.78
C GLU A 194 2.45 21.74 8.09
N GLN A 195 2.68 22.86 8.78
CA GLN A 195 3.24 24.07 8.18
C GLN A 195 4.78 24.11 8.12
N ASN A 196 5.49 23.30 8.93
CA ASN A 196 6.95 23.39 9.04
C ASN A 196 7.70 22.05 8.90
N LEU A 197 7.02 20.91 9.07
CA LEU A 197 7.61 19.57 8.88
C LEU A 197 7.06 18.85 7.64
N GLY A 198 5.98 19.35 7.04
CA GLY A 198 5.35 18.76 5.84
C GLY A 198 4.47 17.55 6.15
N ILE A 199 4.17 17.28 7.42
CA ILE A 199 3.39 16.13 7.89
C ILE A 199 2.02 16.62 8.36
N GLN A 200 0.95 16.14 7.74
CA GLN A 200 -0.42 16.35 8.19
C GLN A 200 -0.84 15.18 9.10
N PHE A 201 -1.48 15.49 10.23
CA PHE A 201 -2.21 14.46 10.97
C PHE A 201 -3.59 14.22 10.32
N ASN A 202 -4.01 12.95 10.30
CA ASN A 202 -5.34 12.53 9.86
C ASN A 202 -6.35 12.76 10.98
N THR A 203 -6.04 12.23 12.16
CA THR A 203 -6.90 12.24 13.34
C THR A 203 -6.17 12.85 14.54
N ILE A 204 -6.93 13.38 15.49
CA ILE A 204 -6.42 13.90 16.76
C ILE A 204 -7.32 13.50 17.93
N THR A 205 -6.73 13.05 19.04
CA THR A 205 -7.44 12.76 20.30
C THR A 205 -6.75 13.38 21.51
N PRO A 206 -7.50 14.00 22.44
CA PRO A 206 -6.96 14.64 23.64
C PRO A 206 -6.81 13.69 24.85
N VAL A 207 -7.03 12.38 24.67
CA VAL A 207 -7.11 11.41 25.78
C VAL A 207 -6.48 10.08 25.40
N ASN A 208 -6.07 9.32 26.42
CA ASN A 208 -5.87 7.88 26.33
C ASN A 208 -6.44 7.22 27.60
N GLU A 209 -7.22 6.15 27.45
CA GLU A 209 -7.87 5.39 28.53
C GLU A 209 -8.53 6.25 29.63
N PRO A 210 -9.36 7.25 29.30
CA PRO A 210 -9.72 8.32 30.22
C PRO A 210 -10.66 7.89 31.37
N GLY A 211 -11.58 6.97 31.13
CA GLY A 211 -12.57 6.49 32.09
C GLY A 211 -12.10 5.31 32.95
N SER A 212 -10.89 4.81 32.76
CA SER A 212 -10.36 3.59 33.41
C SER A 212 -10.21 3.71 34.94
N GLY A 213 -9.95 4.92 35.44
CA GLY A 213 -9.74 5.23 36.85
C GLY A 213 -8.33 4.93 37.38
N PHE A 214 -7.50 4.18 36.65
CA PHE A 214 -6.20 3.71 37.14
C PHE A 214 -5.03 4.70 37.00
N TRP A 215 -5.24 5.90 36.43
CA TRP A 215 -4.24 6.96 36.37
C TRP A 215 -4.07 7.68 37.73
N THR A 216 -3.63 6.92 38.74
CA THR A 216 -3.64 7.30 40.16
C THR A 216 -2.32 7.90 40.69
N GLY A 217 -1.51 8.49 39.82
CA GLY A 217 -0.27 9.18 40.22
C GLY A 217 0.89 8.21 40.40
N GLY A 218 2.02 8.47 39.74
CA GLY A 218 3.19 7.60 39.84
C GLY A 218 3.06 6.28 39.07
N SER A 219 2.18 6.22 38.06
CA SER A 219 2.30 5.27 36.97
C SER A 219 3.69 5.37 36.32
N GLY A 220 4.18 4.28 35.73
CA GLY A 220 5.46 4.25 35.04
C GLY A 220 5.51 5.04 33.73
N GLN A 221 4.43 5.75 33.37
CA GLN A 221 4.15 6.37 32.08
C GLN A 221 3.16 7.54 32.26
N GLU A 222 3.00 8.35 31.21
CA GLU A 222 1.98 9.41 31.11
C GLU A 222 0.55 8.82 31.17
N GLY A 223 -0.42 9.60 31.64
CA GLY A 223 -1.83 9.19 31.75
C GLY A 223 -2.70 10.25 32.46
N MET A 224 -4.01 10.29 32.17
CA MET A 224 -4.96 11.08 32.97
C MET A 224 -6.38 10.51 32.99
N ASN A 225 -6.92 10.33 34.19
CA ASN A 225 -8.35 10.09 34.37
C ASN A 225 -9.14 11.32 33.90
N ILE A 226 -10.12 11.13 33.02
CA ILE A 226 -11.14 12.11 32.62
C ILE A 226 -12.47 11.35 32.53
N THR A 227 -13.42 11.63 33.42
CA THR A 227 -14.70 10.90 33.43
C THR A 227 -15.55 11.25 32.20
N SER A 228 -16.38 10.34 31.69
CA SER A 228 -17.18 10.52 30.46
C SER A 228 -17.91 11.87 30.34
N ILE A 229 -18.53 12.34 31.43
CA ILE A 229 -19.20 13.65 31.50
C ILE A 229 -18.25 14.87 31.36
N ARG A 230 -16.95 14.69 31.62
CA ARG A 230 -15.86 15.65 31.38
C ARG A 230 -15.21 15.47 30.01
N GLN A 231 -15.07 14.24 29.51
CA GLN A 231 -14.65 13.97 28.14
C GLN A 231 -15.60 14.67 27.16
N ARG A 232 -16.92 14.59 27.42
CA ARG A 232 -17.93 15.31 26.64
C ARG A 232 -17.66 16.82 26.48
N SER A 233 -17.20 17.50 27.54
CA SER A 233 -16.85 18.93 27.43
C SER A 233 -15.47 19.14 26.80
N LEU A 234 -14.52 18.22 27.01
CA LEU A 234 -13.20 18.23 26.37
C LEU A 234 -13.31 18.10 24.84
N ILE A 235 -13.99 17.07 24.35
CA ILE A 235 -14.26 16.81 22.93
C ILE A 235 -14.98 18.00 22.30
N THR A 236 -16.05 18.51 22.92
CA THR A 236 -16.78 19.68 22.37
C THR A 236 -15.84 20.90 22.25
N THR A 237 -14.97 21.15 23.24
CA THR A 237 -13.99 22.25 23.17
C THR A 237 -12.87 22.01 22.15
N PHE A 238 -12.47 20.76 21.88
CA PHE A 238 -11.53 20.46 20.79
C PHE A 238 -12.19 20.63 19.41
N GLY A 239 -13.43 20.19 19.24
CA GLY A 239 -14.23 20.40 18.02
C GLY A 239 -14.41 21.87 17.69
N GLU A 240 -14.90 22.67 18.65
CA GLU A 240 -14.99 24.14 18.51
C GLU A 240 -13.64 24.80 18.15
N ALA A 241 -12.50 24.21 18.55
CA ALA A 241 -11.15 24.71 18.27
C ALA A 241 -10.54 24.23 16.93
N LEU A 242 -11.08 23.16 16.34
CA LEU A 242 -10.81 22.69 14.98
C LEU A 242 -11.66 23.45 13.96
N ASP A 243 -12.96 23.61 14.23
CA ASP A 243 -13.90 24.42 13.45
C ASP A 243 -13.38 25.86 13.32
N ALA A 244 -12.93 26.46 14.43
CA ALA A 244 -12.38 27.82 14.44
C ALA A 244 -11.04 27.97 13.69
N ARG A 245 -10.35 26.87 13.38
CA ARG A 245 -9.17 26.83 12.50
C ARG A 245 -9.50 26.49 11.05
N ASN A 246 -10.71 25.99 10.75
CA ASN A 246 -11.05 25.34 9.48
C ASN A 246 -10.04 24.19 9.17
N SER A 247 -9.77 23.34 10.16
CA SER A 247 -8.76 22.28 10.04
C SER A 247 -9.20 21.15 9.08
N ARG A 248 -8.20 20.40 8.59
CA ARG A 248 -8.37 19.11 7.89
C ARG A 248 -8.19 17.90 8.81
N MET A 249 -7.81 18.11 10.07
CA MET A 249 -7.70 17.05 11.07
C MET A 249 -9.07 16.67 11.60
N HIS A 250 -9.30 15.37 11.70
CA HIS A 250 -10.51 14.78 12.26
C HIS A 250 -10.39 14.55 13.77
N LEU A 251 -11.43 14.87 14.54
CA LEU A 251 -11.43 14.61 15.98
C LEU A 251 -12.03 13.23 16.29
N VAL A 252 -11.36 12.50 17.17
CA VAL A 252 -11.70 11.10 17.47
C VAL A 252 -11.75 10.83 18.98
N GLY A 253 -12.33 9.70 19.36
CA GLY A 253 -12.50 9.24 20.73
C GLY A 253 -13.61 8.19 20.86
N PRO A 254 -13.92 7.69 22.07
CA PRO A 254 -13.47 8.18 23.37
C PRO A 254 -12.13 7.61 23.88
N GLU A 255 -11.50 6.66 23.19
CA GLU A 255 -10.24 5.98 23.63
C GLU A 255 -10.37 5.26 24.98
N GLU A 256 -11.54 4.71 25.31
CA GLU A 256 -11.71 3.94 26.55
C GLU A 256 -11.03 2.57 26.44
N THR A 257 -10.53 2.05 27.56
CA THR A 257 -9.78 0.77 27.67
C THR A 257 -10.53 -0.45 27.11
N SER A 258 -11.86 -0.43 27.11
CA SER A 258 -12.69 -1.55 26.67
C SER A 258 -13.98 -1.10 25.98
N THR A 259 -14.52 -1.93 25.08
CA THR A 259 -15.61 -1.54 24.18
C THR A 259 -16.96 -1.31 24.90
N ASP A 260 -17.14 -1.92 26.07
CA ASP A 260 -18.24 -1.62 26.99
C ASP A 260 -18.12 -0.20 27.58
N GLN A 261 -16.93 0.21 28.01
CA GLN A 261 -16.68 1.57 28.51
C GLN A 261 -16.87 2.61 27.39
N SER A 262 -16.35 2.35 26.19
CA SER A 262 -16.59 3.20 25.00
C SER A 262 -18.08 3.36 24.72
N GLY A 263 -18.87 2.29 24.81
CA GLY A 263 -20.32 2.34 24.63
C GLY A 263 -21.04 3.15 25.71
N ASP A 264 -20.66 2.99 26.97
CA ASP A 264 -21.24 3.75 28.09
C ASP A 264 -20.86 5.25 28.03
N THR A 265 -19.66 5.57 27.54
CA THR A 265 -19.24 6.96 27.30
C THR A 265 -19.92 7.57 26.07
N TRP A 266 -20.10 6.83 24.97
CA TRP A 266 -20.84 7.27 23.79
C TRP A 266 -22.31 7.61 24.10
N LEU A 267 -22.93 6.87 25.03
CA LEU A 267 -24.27 7.16 25.57
C LEU A 267 -24.34 8.44 26.43
N VAL A 268 -23.20 8.93 26.95
CA VAL A 268 -23.11 10.20 27.69
C VAL A 268 -22.88 11.39 26.76
N TYR A 269 -22.38 11.17 25.54
CA TYR A 269 -22.15 12.23 24.56
C TYR A 269 -23.47 12.75 23.99
N SER A 270 -23.63 14.07 24.02
CA SER A 270 -24.72 14.79 23.36
C SER A 270 -24.49 14.87 21.86
N ASP A 271 -25.56 15.03 21.08
CA ASP A 271 -25.55 15.13 19.61
C ASP A 271 -24.47 16.11 19.10
N THR A 272 -24.35 17.29 19.73
CA THR A 272 -23.31 18.30 19.42
C THR A 272 -21.88 17.81 19.67
N THR A 273 -21.67 16.95 20.67
CA THR A 273 -20.37 16.33 20.95
C THR A 273 -20.06 15.25 19.93
N LYS A 274 -21.06 14.44 19.56
CA LYS A 274 -20.94 13.41 18.51
C LYS A 274 -20.71 14.01 17.12
N SER A 275 -21.31 15.17 16.82
CA SER A 275 -21.11 15.84 15.53
C SER A 275 -19.69 16.41 15.33
N HIS A 276 -18.90 16.56 16.40
CA HIS A 276 -17.47 16.87 16.31
C HIS A 276 -16.58 15.61 16.32
N ILE A 277 -17.14 14.40 16.40
CA ILE A 277 -16.35 13.16 16.28
C ILE A 277 -16.58 12.59 14.89
N ASP A 278 -15.52 12.38 14.13
CA ASP A 278 -15.57 11.86 12.77
C ASP A 278 -15.48 10.33 12.73
N GLN A 279 -14.68 9.77 13.64
CA GLN A 279 -14.42 8.34 13.79
C GLN A 279 -14.38 8.01 15.29
N VAL A 280 -14.97 6.87 15.67
CA VAL A 280 -14.92 6.39 17.05
C VAL A 280 -13.70 5.50 17.25
N ASN A 281 -12.86 5.86 18.22
CA ASN A 281 -11.67 5.12 18.60
C ASN A 281 -11.92 4.41 19.94
N THR A 282 -11.61 3.12 20.02
CA THR A 282 -11.74 2.30 21.23
C THR A 282 -10.56 1.35 21.38
N HIS A 283 -10.18 1.06 22.62
CA HIS A 283 -9.30 -0.09 22.90
C HIS A 283 -10.17 -1.35 23.08
N THR A 284 -9.57 -2.53 22.92
CA THR A 284 -10.29 -3.82 22.95
C THR A 284 -9.82 -4.76 24.06
N TYR A 285 -9.16 -4.22 25.09
CA TYR A 285 -8.72 -4.99 26.25
C TYR A 285 -9.91 -5.56 27.04
N PRO A 286 -9.81 -6.77 27.63
CA PRO A 286 -10.85 -7.37 28.46
C PRO A 286 -10.89 -6.78 29.89
N PHE A 287 -10.77 -5.46 30.03
CA PHE A 287 -10.70 -4.76 31.31
C PHE A 287 -12.00 -4.91 32.09
N ASN A 288 -11.88 -5.28 33.38
CA ASN A 288 -13.00 -5.69 34.24
C ASN A 288 -13.93 -6.79 33.69
N GLY A 289 -13.55 -7.47 32.59
CA GLY A 289 -14.40 -8.45 31.89
C GLY A 289 -15.26 -7.87 30.77
N GLY A 290 -15.02 -6.62 30.35
CA GLY A 290 -15.58 -6.02 29.14
C GLY A 290 -14.92 -6.52 27.85
N SER A 291 -15.15 -5.79 26.75
CA SER A 291 -14.71 -6.15 25.38
C SER A 291 -15.14 -7.55 24.93
N THR A 292 -16.33 -8.01 25.38
CA THR A 292 -16.94 -9.22 24.81
C THR A 292 -17.49 -8.94 23.42
N ALA A 293 -17.70 -9.99 22.60
CA ALA A 293 -18.40 -9.87 21.31
C ALA A 293 -19.73 -9.10 21.41
N SER A 294 -20.47 -9.27 22.52
CA SER A 294 -21.70 -8.53 22.80
C SER A 294 -21.50 -7.05 23.15
N ASP A 295 -20.37 -6.69 23.77
CA ASP A 295 -20.05 -5.28 24.08
C ASP A 295 -19.58 -4.54 22.82
N SER A 296 -18.76 -5.21 22.01
CA SER A 296 -18.32 -4.71 20.70
C SER A 296 -19.49 -4.53 19.74
N GLN A 297 -20.38 -5.53 19.62
CA GLN A 297 -21.61 -5.38 18.83
C GLN A 297 -22.50 -4.25 19.37
N ARG A 298 -22.63 -4.09 20.69
CA ARG A 298 -23.37 -2.97 21.28
C ARG A 298 -22.76 -1.61 20.90
N LEU A 299 -21.43 -1.50 20.86
CA LEU A 299 -20.75 -0.29 20.43
C LEU A 299 -21.01 -0.02 18.94
N PHE A 300 -20.82 -1.01 18.07
CA PHE A 300 -21.13 -0.89 16.64
C PHE A 300 -22.59 -0.47 16.39
N ASP A 301 -23.56 -1.13 17.02
CA ASP A 301 -25.00 -0.84 16.88
C ASP A 301 -25.35 0.63 17.23
N MET A 302 -24.58 1.26 18.12
CA MET A 302 -24.78 2.66 18.52
C MET A 302 -24.00 3.66 17.67
N VAL A 303 -22.84 3.28 17.14
CA VAL A 303 -21.94 4.17 16.39
C VAL A 303 -22.33 4.22 14.91
N SER A 304 -22.68 3.07 14.32
CA SER A 304 -23.26 2.99 12.96
C SER A 304 -24.59 3.75 12.86
N ALA A 305 -25.42 3.70 13.92
CA ALA A 305 -26.69 4.45 14.00
C ALA A 305 -26.51 5.99 14.04
N ASP A 306 -25.33 6.49 14.43
CA ASP A 306 -24.95 7.90 14.35
C ASP A 306 -24.19 8.23 13.04
N GLY A 307 -24.02 7.27 12.13
CA GLY A 307 -23.34 7.45 10.84
C GLY A 307 -21.82 7.57 10.97
N LYS A 308 -21.20 6.75 11.84
CA LYS A 308 -19.76 6.79 12.14
C LYS A 308 -19.12 5.40 12.03
N LYS A 309 -17.83 5.36 11.70
CA LYS A 309 -16.98 4.16 11.68
C LYS A 309 -16.20 3.98 12.98
N ILE A 310 -15.72 2.76 13.25
CA ILE A 310 -14.90 2.43 14.42
C ILE A 310 -13.47 2.06 13.99
N TYR A 311 -12.46 2.56 14.72
CA TYR A 311 -11.11 1.99 14.76
C TYR A 311 -10.86 1.32 16.12
N ALA A 312 -10.24 0.15 16.11
CA ALA A 312 -9.67 -0.51 17.28
C ALA A 312 -8.24 0.04 17.49
N THR A 313 -8.10 1.05 18.33
CA THR A 313 -6.89 1.88 18.42
C THR A 313 -5.87 1.45 19.48
N GLU A 314 -6.17 0.41 20.27
CA GLU A 314 -5.14 -0.26 21.05
C GLU A 314 -5.55 -1.69 21.43
N TYR A 315 -4.66 -2.64 21.14
CA TYR A 315 -4.62 -3.93 21.79
C TYR A 315 -3.18 -4.48 21.83
N GLY A 316 -2.87 -5.19 22.91
CA GLY A 316 -1.65 -5.94 23.10
C GLY A 316 -1.95 -7.21 23.88
N THR A 317 -1.54 -8.36 23.36
CA THR A 317 -1.84 -9.65 24.01
C THR A 317 -0.84 -10.00 25.11
N GLY A 318 0.45 -9.70 24.91
CA GLY A 318 1.56 -10.20 25.73
C GLY A 318 1.82 -11.71 25.64
N GLN A 319 1.02 -12.42 24.82
CA GLN A 319 0.93 -13.89 24.78
C GLN A 319 0.43 -14.34 23.40
N GLY A 320 1.26 -15.07 22.63
CA GLY A 320 0.85 -15.94 21.52
C GLY A 320 0.27 -15.29 20.25
N ALA A 321 0.54 -15.92 19.11
CA ALA A 321 -0.01 -15.53 17.81
C ALA A 321 -1.53 -15.74 17.71
N VAL A 322 -2.04 -16.90 18.14
CA VAL A 322 -3.47 -17.27 18.04
C VAL A 322 -4.33 -16.35 18.89
N ARG A 323 -3.90 -16.00 20.11
CA ARG A 323 -4.66 -15.08 20.97
C ARG A 323 -4.74 -13.65 20.37
N LEU A 324 -3.71 -13.21 19.65
CA LEU A 324 -3.78 -11.95 18.90
C LEU A 324 -4.76 -12.05 17.73
N ALA A 325 -4.65 -13.10 16.90
CA ALA A 325 -5.52 -13.31 15.76
C ALA A 325 -7.00 -13.48 16.15
N THR A 326 -7.30 -14.17 17.25
CA THR A 326 -8.66 -14.26 17.80
C THR A 326 -9.23 -12.89 18.13
N GLN A 327 -8.45 -11.99 18.74
CA GLN A 327 -8.93 -10.62 18.99
C GLN A 327 -9.16 -9.85 17.68
N ILE A 328 -8.24 -9.95 16.71
CA ILE A 328 -8.38 -9.26 15.42
C ILE A 328 -9.66 -9.70 14.68
N ASN A 329 -9.97 -11.00 14.65
CA ASN A 329 -11.22 -11.50 14.06
C ASN A 329 -12.46 -10.95 14.78
N LEU A 330 -12.46 -10.96 16.12
CA LEU A 330 -13.56 -10.43 16.93
C LEU A 330 -13.74 -8.92 16.77
N ASP A 331 -12.65 -8.16 16.66
CA ASP A 331 -12.68 -6.71 16.48
C ASP A 331 -13.19 -6.35 15.09
N ILE A 332 -12.63 -6.93 14.02
CA ILE A 332 -13.10 -6.72 12.65
C ILE A 332 -14.59 -7.09 12.53
N ARG A 333 -15.02 -8.23 13.09
CA ARG A 333 -16.40 -8.70 12.91
C ARG A 333 -17.45 -8.05 13.83
N HIS A 334 -17.11 -7.71 15.07
CA HIS A 334 -18.10 -7.18 16.03
C HIS A 334 -18.04 -5.66 16.20
N LEU A 335 -16.89 -5.02 16.01
CA LEU A 335 -16.80 -3.56 15.94
C LEU A 335 -17.00 -3.02 14.52
N ASP A 336 -16.90 -3.86 13.50
CA ASP A 336 -16.81 -3.41 12.10
C ASP A 336 -15.58 -2.51 11.92
N ALA A 337 -14.44 -2.97 12.46
CA ALA A 337 -13.24 -2.16 12.59
C ALA A 337 -12.67 -1.82 11.21
N ALA A 338 -12.75 -0.54 10.83
CA ALA A 338 -12.15 -0.02 9.60
C ALA A 338 -10.62 0.12 9.74
N GLY A 339 -10.12 0.29 10.97
CA GLY A 339 -8.71 0.31 11.28
C GLY A 339 -8.41 -0.44 12.56
N TRP A 340 -7.25 -1.08 12.62
CA TRP A 340 -6.80 -1.87 13.76
C TRP A 340 -5.32 -1.59 14.04
N THR A 341 -5.00 -1.15 15.26
CA THR A 341 -3.62 -0.92 15.67
C THR A 341 -3.22 -1.74 16.88
N TYR A 342 -2.05 -2.36 16.76
CA TYR A 342 -1.36 -2.91 17.92
C TYR A 342 -1.01 -1.77 18.89
N TRP A 343 -0.74 -2.11 20.14
CA TRP A 343 0.03 -1.26 21.05
C TRP A 343 1.45 -0.96 20.46
N GLN A 344 2.40 -0.42 21.22
CA GLN A 344 3.79 -0.26 20.74
C GLN A 344 4.31 -1.61 20.22
N ALA A 345 4.73 -1.65 18.95
CA ALA A 345 5.16 -2.88 18.30
C ALA A 345 6.51 -3.38 18.84
N VAL A 346 7.29 -2.51 19.48
CA VAL A 346 8.60 -2.84 20.07
C VAL A 346 8.57 -2.56 21.56
N GLU A 347 8.91 -3.54 22.40
CA GLU A 347 8.91 -3.42 23.86
C GLU A 347 10.30 -3.69 24.45
N ASP A 348 10.59 -3.08 25.61
CA ASP A 348 11.85 -3.32 26.32
C ASP A 348 12.01 -4.79 26.75
N ASN A 349 13.26 -5.28 26.86
CA ASN A 349 13.56 -6.64 27.33
C ASN A 349 13.44 -6.77 28.86
N ASN A 350 12.24 -6.42 29.36
CA ASN A 350 11.83 -6.44 30.75
C ASN A 350 11.07 -7.73 31.14
N GLY A 351 10.93 -8.68 30.20
CA GLY A 351 10.24 -9.95 30.39
C GLY A 351 8.71 -9.88 30.33
N SER A 352 8.13 -8.76 29.88
CA SER A 352 6.66 -8.58 29.82
C SER A 352 6.01 -9.22 28.59
N GLY A 353 6.72 -9.35 27.47
CA GLY A 353 6.24 -10.02 26.24
C GLY A 353 5.27 -9.21 25.36
N TRP A 354 5.06 -7.92 25.62
CA TRP A 354 4.01 -7.13 24.95
C TRP A 354 4.29 -6.78 23.49
N GLY A 355 5.55 -6.48 23.13
CA GLY A 355 5.92 -6.13 21.76
C GLY A 355 5.82 -7.30 20.77
N LEU A 356 5.63 -6.96 19.49
CA LEU A 356 5.83 -7.86 18.35
C LEU A 356 7.33 -8.17 18.15
N ALA A 357 8.18 -7.21 18.51
CA ALA A 357 9.62 -7.37 18.69
C ALA A 357 10.05 -6.91 20.09
N ILE A 358 11.11 -7.51 20.62
CA ILE A 358 11.69 -7.19 21.93
C ILE A 358 13.11 -6.65 21.75
N GLN A 359 13.42 -5.47 22.31
CA GLN A 359 14.75 -4.87 22.21
C GLN A 359 15.12 -4.20 23.54
N ASN A 360 16.36 -4.32 24.01
CA ASN A 360 16.79 -3.57 25.20
C ASN A 360 16.71 -2.05 24.97
N PHE A 361 15.85 -1.35 25.70
CA PHE A 361 15.69 0.11 25.65
C PHE A 361 16.82 0.78 26.44
N ASN A 362 17.99 0.87 25.79
CA ASN A 362 19.22 1.43 26.35
C ASN A 362 20.05 2.24 25.33
N GLY A 363 19.49 2.56 24.16
CA GLY A 363 20.12 3.32 23.08
C GLY A 363 21.32 2.65 22.36
N THR A 364 21.81 1.48 22.78
CA THR A 364 23.08 0.89 22.29
C THR A 364 22.98 -0.51 21.71
N ASN A 365 21.86 -1.20 21.88
CA ASN A 365 21.70 -2.61 21.52
C ASN A 365 21.25 -2.79 20.05
N PRO A 366 22.07 -3.37 19.15
CA PRO A 366 21.76 -3.50 17.73
C PRO A 366 20.75 -4.61 17.40
N ARG A 367 20.36 -5.42 18.39
CA ARG A 367 19.56 -6.63 18.20
C ARG A 367 18.20 -6.49 18.86
N PHE A 368 17.14 -6.61 18.06
CA PHE A 368 15.82 -7.03 18.52
C PHE A 368 15.66 -8.55 18.35
N ASP A 369 14.68 -9.11 19.06
CA ASP A 369 14.22 -10.49 18.91
C ASP A 369 12.72 -10.46 18.55
N VAL A 370 12.33 -11.09 17.43
CA VAL A 370 10.92 -11.11 16.94
C VAL A 370 10.12 -12.21 17.66
N GLN A 371 8.85 -11.95 17.92
CA GLN A 371 7.91 -12.83 18.66
C GLN A 371 6.84 -13.42 17.72
N ASP A 372 6.22 -14.53 18.11
CA ASP A 372 5.17 -15.18 17.29
C ASP A 372 3.97 -14.26 17.01
N GLN A 373 3.65 -13.32 17.90
CA GLN A 373 2.68 -12.24 17.66
C GLN A 373 2.92 -11.48 16.34
N TYR A 374 4.17 -11.24 15.95
CA TYR A 374 4.51 -10.59 14.67
C TYR A 374 3.97 -11.40 13.49
N PHE A 375 4.28 -12.70 13.46
CA PHE A 375 3.81 -13.61 12.44
C PHE A 375 2.30 -13.92 12.55
N GLY A 376 1.69 -13.64 13.72
CA GLY A 376 0.24 -13.63 13.90
C GLY A 376 -0.42 -12.44 13.22
N LEU A 377 0.12 -11.23 13.40
CA LEU A 377 -0.38 -10.01 12.74
C LEU A 377 -0.12 -10.03 11.22
N LYS A 378 1.05 -10.54 10.78
CA LYS A 378 1.42 -10.58 9.36
C LYS A 378 0.44 -11.37 8.49
N GLN A 379 -0.19 -12.41 9.06
CA GLN A 379 -1.25 -13.19 8.39
C GLN A 379 -2.43 -12.31 7.94
N PHE A 380 -2.69 -11.20 8.64
CA PHE A 380 -3.68 -10.20 8.23
C PHE A 380 -3.04 -9.09 7.42
N SER A 381 -2.01 -8.41 7.94
CA SER A 381 -1.54 -7.11 7.39
C SER A 381 -0.84 -7.17 6.03
N ALA A 382 -0.28 -8.34 5.67
CA ALA A 382 0.31 -8.59 4.36
C ALA A 382 -0.72 -8.98 3.27
N HIS A 383 -1.98 -9.26 3.65
CA HIS A 383 -3.00 -9.83 2.76
C HIS A 383 -4.30 -9.03 2.72
N ILE A 384 -4.63 -8.31 3.80
CA ILE A 384 -5.73 -7.35 3.90
C ILE A 384 -5.09 -5.97 3.87
N ARG A 385 -5.31 -5.20 2.80
CA ARG A 385 -4.68 -3.89 2.57
C ARG A 385 -5.70 -2.75 2.66
N PRO A 386 -5.29 -1.51 2.96
CA PRO A 386 -6.17 -0.33 2.89
C PRO A 386 -6.92 -0.30 1.55
N GLY A 387 -8.23 -0.08 1.52
CA GLY A 387 -9.07 -0.15 0.31
C GLY A 387 -9.55 -1.56 -0.09
N ALA A 388 -9.16 -2.61 0.62
CA ALA A 388 -9.79 -3.93 0.51
C ALA A 388 -11.16 -3.94 1.20
N GLU A 389 -12.11 -4.68 0.63
CA GLU A 389 -13.47 -4.84 1.15
C GLU A 389 -13.53 -6.03 2.12
N ILE A 390 -14.12 -5.85 3.30
CA ILE A 390 -14.33 -6.95 4.26
C ILE A 390 -15.58 -7.77 3.85
N LEU A 391 -15.43 -9.09 3.76
CA LEU A 391 -16.49 -10.01 3.35
C LEU A 391 -17.10 -10.69 4.58
N GLU A 392 -18.36 -10.41 4.90
CA GLU A 392 -19.00 -10.95 6.10
C GLU A 392 -19.29 -12.46 6.00
N LEU A 393 -18.90 -13.21 7.04
CA LEU A 393 -19.16 -14.65 7.19
C LEU A 393 -20.05 -14.90 8.41
N GLU A 394 -21.36 -15.04 8.21
CA GLU A 394 -22.33 -15.21 9.28
C GLU A 394 -21.98 -16.42 10.18
N GLY A 395 -21.72 -16.16 11.46
CA GLY A 395 -21.45 -17.19 12.48
C GLY A 395 -20.02 -17.71 12.57
N GLN A 396 -19.09 -17.20 11.75
CA GLN A 396 -17.66 -17.55 11.84
C GLN A 396 -16.91 -16.49 12.66
N ASP A 397 -16.74 -16.70 13.97
CA ASP A 397 -16.06 -15.72 14.86
C ASP A 397 -14.52 -15.77 14.74
N ASN A 398 -14.00 -16.78 14.02
CA ASN A 398 -12.57 -17.12 13.93
C ASN A 398 -11.99 -16.97 12.51
N ILE A 399 -12.70 -16.29 11.61
CA ILE A 399 -12.32 -16.09 10.21
C ILE A 399 -12.50 -14.62 9.82
N THR A 400 -11.46 -14.02 9.27
CA THR A 400 -11.56 -12.74 8.55
C THR A 400 -11.43 -13.01 7.06
N ALA A 401 -12.34 -12.48 6.26
CA ALA A 401 -12.32 -12.57 4.81
C ALA A 401 -12.27 -11.16 4.20
N ALA A 402 -11.47 -10.96 3.15
CA ALA A 402 -11.38 -9.69 2.46
C ALA A 402 -11.09 -9.85 0.96
N TYR A 403 -11.57 -8.93 0.12
CA TYR A 403 -11.26 -8.84 -1.31
C TYR A 403 -10.54 -7.54 -1.65
N ASP A 404 -9.37 -7.63 -2.29
CA ASP A 404 -8.67 -6.46 -2.84
C ASP A 404 -8.90 -6.40 -4.37
N PRO A 405 -9.75 -5.47 -4.87
CA PRO A 405 -10.03 -5.34 -6.29
C PRO A 405 -8.82 -4.87 -7.11
N ARG A 406 -7.83 -4.20 -6.49
CA ARG A 406 -6.62 -3.74 -7.19
C ARG A 406 -5.69 -4.88 -7.55
N THR A 407 -5.63 -5.92 -6.71
CA THR A 407 -4.84 -7.13 -7.00
C THR A 407 -5.68 -8.26 -7.59
N GLY A 408 -7.00 -8.20 -7.47
CA GLY A 408 -7.91 -9.27 -7.86
C GLY A 408 -7.69 -10.53 -7.01
N THR A 409 -7.58 -10.35 -5.69
CA THR A 409 -7.25 -11.41 -4.72
C THR A 409 -8.22 -11.38 -3.54
N THR A 410 -8.70 -12.54 -3.09
CA THR A 410 -9.41 -12.72 -1.82
C THR A 410 -8.49 -13.39 -0.80
N ALA A 411 -8.41 -12.84 0.41
CA ALA A 411 -7.71 -13.43 1.55
C ALA A 411 -8.71 -13.98 2.56
N LEU A 412 -8.47 -15.20 3.07
CA LEU A 412 -9.26 -15.85 4.12
C LEU A 412 -8.33 -16.25 5.27
N VAL A 413 -8.29 -15.44 6.33
CA VAL A 413 -7.44 -15.67 7.51
C VAL A 413 -8.22 -16.51 8.52
N VAL A 414 -7.94 -17.81 8.61
CA VAL A 414 -8.60 -18.73 9.54
C VAL A 414 -7.74 -18.95 10.77
N THR A 415 -8.30 -18.70 11.96
CA THR A 415 -7.66 -19.00 13.25
C THR A 415 -8.30 -20.25 13.86
N ASN A 416 -7.52 -21.25 14.24
CA ASN A 416 -8.01 -22.46 14.91
C ASN A 416 -7.35 -22.55 16.29
N ASP A 417 -8.10 -22.20 17.34
CA ASP A 417 -7.70 -22.22 18.75
C ASP A 417 -7.82 -23.61 19.41
N GLY A 418 -8.04 -24.66 18.60
CA GLY A 418 -7.98 -26.04 19.04
C GLY A 418 -6.60 -26.43 19.60
N ALA A 419 -6.48 -27.62 20.18
CA ALA A 419 -5.21 -28.11 20.70
C ALA A 419 -4.24 -28.48 19.56
N ASP A 420 -2.93 -28.49 19.84
CA ASP A 420 -1.87 -28.83 18.87
C ASP A 420 -2.22 -30.10 18.07
N GLY A 421 -2.22 -29.99 16.74
CA GLY A 421 -2.55 -31.10 15.83
C GLY A 421 -4.04 -31.46 15.72
N THR A 422 -4.98 -30.74 16.34
CA THR A 422 -6.43 -30.93 16.09
C THR A 422 -6.89 -30.15 14.85
N SER A 423 -6.48 -30.64 13.68
CA SER A 423 -6.85 -30.05 12.40
C SER A 423 -8.36 -30.09 12.13
N GLN A 424 -8.87 -29.01 11.54
CA GLN A 424 -10.25 -28.83 11.12
C GLN A 424 -10.27 -28.50 9.62
N ASN A 425 -11.18 -29.13 8.87
CA ASN A 425 -11.37 -28.81 7.46
C ASN A 425 -12.30 -27.61 7.31
N TYR A 426 -11.88 -26.60 6.56
CA TYR A 426 -12.67 -25.44 6.18
C TYR A 426 -12.98 -25.51 4.69
N SER A 427 -14.19 -25.11 4.30
CA SER A 427 -14.59 -24.99 2.89
C SER A 427 -15.42 -23.74 2.66
N PHE A 428 -15.23 -23.12 1.49
CA PHE A 428 -15.87 -21.88 1.10
C PHE A 428 -16.31 -21.97 -0.37
N ASP A 429 -17.46 -21.41 -0.71
CA ASP A 429 -18.04 -21.42 -2.06
C ASP A 429 -18.18 -19.98 -2.57
N LEU A 430 -17.31 -19.58 -3.50
CA LEU A 430 -17.29 -18.22 -4.04
C LEU A 430 -18.42 -18.08 -5.07
N GLN A 431 -19.37 -17.17 -4.83
CA GLN A 431 -20.61 -17.06 -5.62
C GLN A 431 -20.44 -16.18 -6.87
N ASP A 432 -19.55 -15.19 -6.81
CA ASP A 432 -19.40 -14.06 -7.74
C ASP A 432 -18.08 -14.10 -8.55
N ARG A 433 -17.05 -14.81 -8.09
CA ARG A 433 -15.72 -14.88 -8.72
C ARG A 433 -15.16 -16.31 -8.80
N GLN A 434 -14.33 -16.58 -9.80
CA GLN A 434 -13.70 -17.88 -10.06
C GLN A 434 -12.29 -17.97 -9.43
N VAL A 435 -11.84 -19.18 -9.13
CA VAL A 435 -10.52 -19.47 -8.55
C VAL A 435 -9.53 -19.81 -9.66
N VAL A 436 -8.49 -19.00 -9.85
CA VAL A 436 -7.41 -19.25 -10.82
C VAL A 436 -6.23 -20.00 -10.18
N SER A 437 -5.79 -19.55 -9.01
CA SER A 437 -4.79 -20.25 -8.20
C SER A 437 -4.96 -19.91 -6.72
N THR A 438 -4.42 -20.75 -5.84
CA THR A 438 -4.46 -20.60 -4.39
C THR A 438 -3.08 -20.78 -3.78
N ARG A 439 -2.85 -20.18 -2.60
CA ARG A 439 -1.67 -20.35 -1.76
C ARG A 439 -2.10 -20.37 -0.29
N LEU A 440 -1.49 -21.23 0.52
CA LEU A 440 -1.74 -21.32 1.96
C LEU A 440 -0.51 -20.86 2.74
N ILE A 441 -0.68 -20.06 3.79
CA ILE A 441 0.42 -19.58 4.64
C ILE A 441 0.02 -19.81 6.10
N ARG A 442 0.91 -20.39 6.92
CA ARG A 442 0.61 -20.82 8.31
C ARG A 442 1.55 -20.19 9.34
N THR A 443 0.99 -19.84 10.49
CA THR A 443 1.71 -19.51 11.73
C THR A 443 1.22 -20.46 12.82
N THR A 444 2.08 -21.35 13.36
CA THR A 444 1.73 -22.18 14.53
C THR A 444 2.15 -21.48 15.84
N ASP A 445 1.27 -21.45 16.83
CA ASP A 445 1.47 -20.75 18.11
C ASP A 445 2.00 -21.73 19.18
N GLU A 446 3.18 -22.30 18.92
CA GLU A 446 3.70 -23.39 19.75
C GLU A 446 3.99 -22.96 21.19
N ASN A 447 3.44 -23.70 22.16
CA ASN A 447 3.71 -23.51 23.59
C ASN A 447 5.12 -24.02 23.98
N ASN A 448 6.17 -23.48 23.35
CA ASN A 448 7.58 -23.87 23.47
C ASN A 448 7.87 -25.36 23.14
N ALA A 449 7.37 -25.84 21.99
CA ALA A 449 7.36 -27.26 21.62
C ALA A 449 8.31 -27.70 20.47
N SER A 450 9.20 -26.81 20.01
CA SER A 450 10.38 -27.06 19.15
C SER A 450 10.23 -27.00 17.61
N LEU A 451 9.07 -26.64 17.03
CA LEU A 451 8.86 -26.53 15.58
C LEU A 451 7.91 -25.37 15.18
N THR A 452 8.15 -24.14 15.65
CA THR A 452 7.38 -22.96 15.23
C THR A 452 7.43 -22.76 13.71
N ASN A 453 6.33 -23.05 13.02
CA ASN A 453 6.18 -22.77 11.59
C ASN A 453 5.80 -21.29 11.42
N ALA A 454 6.77 -20.40 11.57
CA ALA A 454 6.56 -18.95 11.51
C ALA A 454 6.32 -18.46 10.06
N TYR A 455 5.09 -18.06 9.74
CA TYR A 455 4.68 -17.57 8.41
C TYR A 455 5.08 -18.51 7.25
N GLN A 456 5.05 -19.82 7.53
CA GLN A 456 5.43 -20.87 6.60
C GLN A 456 4.46 -20.93 5.42
N SER A 457 4.97 -20.76 4.20
CA SER A 457 4.18 -21.03 3.01
C SER A 457 4.02 -22.53 2.76
N LEU A 458 2.84 -22.89 2.26
CA LEU A 458 2.31 -24.22 2.02
C LEU A 458 1.70 -24.28 0.60
N GLY A 459 1.45 -25.50 0.12
CA GLY A 459 0.83 -25.75 -1.18
C GLY A 459 -0.56 -25.14 -1.39
N PRO A 460 -1.09 -25.22 -2.62
CA PRO A 460 -2.43 -24.73 -2.94
C PRO A 460 -3.53 -25.46 -2.15
N ALA A 461 -4.60 -24.73 -1.83
CA ALA A 461 -5.84 -25.32 -1.31
C ALA A 461 -6.53 -26.19 -2.37
N THR A 462 -7.34 -27.16 -1.94
CA THR A 462 -8.14 -28.00 -2.84
C THR A 462 -9.21 -27.13 -3.51
N VAL A 463 -9.31 -27.18 -4.84
CA VAL A 463 -10.32 -26.44 -5.62
C VAL A 463 -11.28 -27.42 -6.28
N ILE A 464 -12.59 -27.22 -6.08
CA ILE A 464 -13.67 -28.04 -6.62
C ILE A 464 -14.61 -27.13 -7.43
N GLY A 465 -15.04 -27.59 -8.61
CA GLY A 465 -15.98 -26.85 -9.48
C GLY A 465 -15.42 -25.60 -10.17
N GLY A 466 -14.31 -25.03 -9.68
CA GLY A 466 -13.73 -23.76 -10.13
C GLY A 466 -14.03 -22.58 -9.20
N ASN A 467 -14.86 -22.78 -8.18
CA ASN A 467 -15.32 -21.74 -7.25
C ASN A 467 -15.41 -22.19 -5.79
N ASN A 468 -15.48 -23.49 -5.50
CA ASN A 468 -15.37 -24.01 -4.14
C ASN A 468 -13.89 -24.27 -3.79
N VAL A 469 -13.46 -23.83 -2.61
CA VAL A 469 -12.13 -24.08 -2.06
C VAL A 469 -12.23 -24.82 -0.72
N SER A 470 -11.23 -25.64 -0.39
CA SER A 470 -11.12 -26.25 0.94
C SER A 470 -9.68 -26.56 1.35
N PHE A 471 -9.42 -26.48 2.67
CA PHE A 471 -8.12 -26.78 3.27
C PHE A 471 -8.26 -27.18 4.75
N ASP A 472 -7.23 -27.82 5.29
CA ASP A 472 -7.16 -28.19 6.71
C ASP A 472 -6.37 -27.14 7.50
N ALA A 473 -7.05 -26.39 8.36
CA ALA A 473 -6.44 -25.51 9.36
C ALA A 473 -6.06 -26.32 10.61
N GLU A 474 -4.78 -26.36 10.94
CA GLU A 474 -4.24 -27.09 12.09
C GLU A 474 -4.62 -26.44 13.42
N GLY A 475 -4.74 -27.23 14.49
CA GLY A 475 -5.06 -26.72 15.82
C GLY A 475 -3.88 -25.96 16.43
N ASN A 476 -4.19 -24.88 17.16
CA ASN A 476 -3.25 -23.91 17.72
C ASN A 476 -2.43 -23.19 16.63
N ALA A 477 -3.12 -22.78 15.55
CA ALA A 477 -2.51 -22.13 14.40
C ALA A 477 -3.43 -21.11 13.71
N ILE A 478 -2.81 -20.21 12.97
CA ILE A 478 -3.43 -19.32 11.99
C ILE A 478 -3.06 -19.85 10.61
N THR A 479 -4.00 -19.94 9.68
CA THR A 479 -3.74 -20.29 8.28
C THR A 479 -4.51 -19.34 7.37
N THR A 480 -3.78 -18.55 6.57
CA THR A 480 -4.38 -17.71 5.52
C THR A 480 -4.41 -18.45 4.21
N LEU A 481 -5.58 -18.48 3.57
CA LEU A 481 -5.75 -18.85 2.18
C LEU A 481 -5.80 -17.59 1.31
N VAL A 482 -4.81 -17.43 0.45
CA VAL A 482 -4.77 -16.41 -0.61
C VAL A 482 -5.35 -17.02 -1.88
N ILE A 483 -6.43 -16.44 -2.40
CA ILE A 483 -7.15 -16.88 -3.61
C ILE A 483 -6.98 -15.81 -4.68
N HIS A 484 -6.46 -16.18 -5.85
CA HIS A 484 -6.31 -15.24 -6.96
C HIS A 484 -7.38 -15.46 -8.04
N HIS A 485 -7.90 -14.35 -8.56
CA HIS A 485 -9.00 -14.32 -9.54
C HIS A 485 -8.57 -13.82 -10.92
N ARG A 486 -7.46 -13.08 -11.00
CA ARG A 486 -6.82 -12.68 -12.27
C ARG A 486 -6.00 -13.85 -12.86
N PRO A 487 -5.72 -13.88 -14.19
CA PRO A 487 -4.78 -14.83 -14.77
C PRO A 487 -3.39 -14.78 -14.12
N ASN A 488 -2.64 -15.88 -14.18
CA ASN A 488 -1.17 -15.84 -14.02
C ASN A 488 -0.58 -15.66 -15.42
N LEU A 489 0.33 -14.70 -15.59
CA LEU A 489 0.97 -14.40 -16.87
C LEU A 489 2.21 -15.28 -17.16
N ILE A 490 2.63 -16.10 -16.18
CA ILE A 490 3.78 -17.01 -16.26
C ILE A 490 3.36 -18.40 -16.76
N ASP A 491 4.08 -18.91 -17.77
CA ASP A 491 3.97 -20.30 -18.21
C ASP A 491 4.65 -21.24 -17.19
N ASN A 492 4.10 -22.43 -16.94
CA ASN A 492 4.70 -23.41 -16.00
C ASN A 492 5.14 -22.82 -14.62
N PRO A 493 4.21 -22.23 -13.84
CA PRO A 493 4.52 -21.48 -12.62
C PRO A 493 5.04 -22.34 -11.45
N ASN A 494 4.61 -23.61 -11.38
CA ASN A 494 4.95 -24.56 -10.30
C ASN A 494 6.10 -25.50 -10.74
N PHE A 495 7.00 -24.95 -11.58
CA PHE A 495 8.09 -25.60 -12.31
C PHE A 495 7.89 -27.09 -12.61
N ASP A 496 6.78 -27.48 -13.25
CA ASP A 496 6.48 -28.87 -13.53
C ASP A 496 7.55 -29.48 -14.45
N ILE A 497 8.01 -30.66 -14.03
CA ILE A 497 9.08 -31.47 -14.59
C ILE A 497 8.54 -32.78 -15.18
N SER A 498 7.22 -32.95 -15.23
CA SER A 498 6.56 -34.16 -15.73
C SER A 498 6.95 -34.47 -17.19
N GLY A 499 7.74 -35.53 -17.36
CA GLY A 499 8.31 -35.95 -18.65
C GLY A 499 9.83 -35.79 -18.77
N PHE A 500 10.46 -35.00 -17.90
CA PHE A 500 11.92 -34.90 -17.81
C PHE A 500 12.50 -35.99 -16.89
N ARG A 501 13.83 -36.13 -16.88
CA ARG A 501 14.52 -36.98 -15.90
C ARG A 501 14.91 -36.13 -14.69
N HIS A 502 14.58 -36.63 -13.50
CA HIS A 502 15.07 -36.19 -12.20
C HIS A 502 16.56 -35.77 -12.28
N GLY A 503 16.84 -34.49 -11.99
CA GLY A 503 18.15 -33.87 -12.25
C GLY A 503 18.30 -33.34 -13.68
N SER A 504 17.27 -32.69 -14.22
CA SER A 504 17.35 -31.89 -15.45
C SER A 504 17.89 -30.50 -15.14
N SER A 505 18.85 -30.04 -15.94
CA SER A 505 19.41 -28.69 -15.91
C SER A 505 18.58 -27.66 -16.69
N GLU A 506 17.35 -28.01 -17.04
CA GLU A 506 16.43 -27.28 -17.89
C GLU A 506 15.01 -27.45 -17.33
N ILE A 507 14.21 -26.39 -17.39
CA ILE A 507 12.78 -26.38 -17.05
C ILE A 507 12.06 -25.68 -18.20
N THR A 508 10.92 -26.22 -18.63
CA THR A 508 10.19 -25.71 -19.80
C THR A 508 9.79 -24.23 -19.60
N ARG A 509 10.08 -23.39 -20.61
CA ARG A 509 9.89 -21.91 -20.67
C ARG A 509 10.79 -21.05 -19.78
N TRP A 510 11.50 -21.65 -18.83
CA TRP A 510 12.44 -20.95 -17.96
C TRP A 510 13.88 -21.05 -18.49
N ASN A 511 14.64 -19.97 -18.34
CA ASN A 511 16.04 -19.84 -18.71
C ASN A 511 16.87 -19.52 -17.46
N SER A 512 18.15 -19.85 -17.45
CA SER A 512 19.10 -19.44 -16.40
C SER A 512 20.36 -18.81 -17.00
N GLU A 513 20.93 -17.83 -16.31
CA GLU A 513 22.12 -17.08 -16.73
C GLU A 513 23.06 -16.81 -15.54
N GLY A 514 24.35 -16.65 -15.84
CA GLY A 514 25.39 -16.44 -14.83
C GLY A 514 25.58 -17.66 -13.93
N SER A 515 25.67 -17.43 -12.63
CA SER A 515 25.80 -18.49 -11.61
C SER A 515 24.46 -19.16 -11.22
N ALA A 516 23.43 -19.10 -12.07
CA ALA A 516 22.16 -19.81 -11.84
C ALA A 516 22.06 -21.12 -12.67
N VAL A 517 21.70 -22.22 -12.00
CA VAL A 517 21.52 -23.56 -12.60
C VAL A 517 20.32 -24.25 -11.97
N PHE A 518 19.42 -24.79 -12.80
CA PHE A 518 18.28 -25.62 -12.35
C PHE A 518 18.71 -27.03 -11.91
N ASP A 519 18.09 -27.57 -10.85
CA ASP A 519 18.10 -29.01 -10.54
C ASP A 519 16.70 -29.49 -10.09
N SER A 520 15.97 -30.12 -11.01
CA SER A 520 14.63 -30.71 -10.80
C SER A 520 14.59 -31.94 -9.90
N GLY A 521 15.59 -32.17 -9.06
CA GLY A 521 15.75 -33.40 -8.28
C GLY A 521 14.82 -33.55 -7.07
N ARG A 522 13.99 -32.56 -6.72
CA ARG A 522 13.14 -32.58 -5.51
C ARG A 522 11.92 -31.65 -5.61
N ASP A 523 10.76 -32.17 -5.20
CA ASP A 523 9.71 -31.40 -4.54
C ASP A 523 10.22 -31.00 -3.14
N ASN A 524 10.24 -29.70 -2.82
CA ASN A 524 10.68 -29.18 -1.52
C ASN A 524 9.72 -28.15 -0.89
N SER A 525 8.81 -27.57 -1.67
CA SER A 525 7.56 -26.95 -1.21
C SER A 525 6.72 -27.96 -0.41
N GLY A 526 6.76 -29.25 -0.77
CA GLY A 526 6.03 -30.35 -0.15
C GLY A 526 4.58 -30.44 -0.61
N ASP A 527 4.22 -29.83 -1.74
CA ASP A 527 2.87 -29.75 -2.28
C ASP A 527 2.62 -30.70 -3.47
N GLY A 528 3.65 -31.44 -3.89
CA GLY A 528 3.60 -32.37 -5.01
C GLY A 528 4.03 -31.78 -6.36
N THR A 529 4.44 -30.50 -6.41
CA THR A 529 4.96 -29.87 -7.64
C THR A 529 6.49 -29.88 -7.72
N GLY A 530 7.04 -29.35 -8.80
CA GLY A 530 8.49 -29.30 -9.00
C GLY A 530 9.04 -28.00 -8.45
N SER A 531 10.04 -28.05 -7.57
CA SER A 531 10.68 -26.83 -7.09
C SER A 531 11.88 -26.44 -7.96
N GLY A 532 11.93 -25.18 -8.37
CA GLY A 532 13.08 -24.57 -9.05
C GLY A 532 14.26 -24.40 -8.10
N LEU A 533 15.11 -25.41 -7.99
CA LEU A 533 16.39 -25.33 -7.27
C LEU A 533 17.40 -24.49 -8.05
N LEU A 534 18.03 -23.53 -7.38
CA LEU A 534 19.19 -22.79 -7.88
C LEU A 534 20.48 -23.19 -7.17
N LEU A 535 21.51 -23.53 -7.97
CA LEU A 535 22.86 -23.86 -7.51
C LEU A 535 23.89 -22.90 -8.09
N SER A 536 24.63 -22.22 -7.21
CA SER A 536 25.78 -21.38 -7.55
C SER A 536 26.97 -22.22 -8.02
N ASN A 537 27.37 -22.07 -9.29
CA ASN A 537 28.52 -22.74 -9.88
C ASN A 537 29.81 -21.88 -9.80
N GLU A 538 30.97 -22.49 -10.06
CA GLU A 538 32.29 -21.90 -9.75
C GLU A 538 32.56 -20.59 -10.51
N ALA A 539 32.91 -19.54 -9.75
CA ALA A 539 33.37 -18.22 -10.19
C ALA A 539 32.39 -17.33 -11.01
N GLY A 540 31.39 -16.78 -10.33
CA GLY A 540 30.65 -15.58 -10.73
C GLY A 540 30.08 -14.85 -9.51
N ASN A 541 29.88 -13.52 -9.59
CA ASN A 541 29.27 -12.72 -8.52
C ASN A 541 27.74 -12.62 -8.66
N THR A 542 27.17 -13.01 -9.81
CA THR A 542 25.76 -12.80 -10.13
C THR A 542 25.15 -13.96 -10.91
N GLY A 543 23.83 -14.14 -10.81
CA GLY A 543 23.05 -15.10 -11.60
C GLY A 543 21.56 -14.77 -11.61
N LYS A 544 20.81 -15.25 -12.61
CA LYS A 544 19.36 -15.05 -12.68
C LYS A 544 18.61 -16.19 -13.36
N ILE A 545 17.32 -16.34 -13.06
CA ILE A 545 16.37 -17.11 -13.87
C ILE A 545 15.22 -16.23 -14.36
N PHE A 546 14.71 -16.53 -15.56
CA PHE A 546 13.71 -15.71 -16.24
C PHE A 546 12.93 -16.47 -17.32
N GLN A 547 11.78 -15.94 -17.71
CA GLN A 547 11.04 -16.40 -18.89
C GLN A 547 11.30 -15.51 -20.12
N THR A 548 10.90 -15.95 -21.31
CA THR A 548 10.74 -15.03 -22.45
C THR A 548 9.69 -13.96 -22.11
N GLY A 549 9.89 -12.72 -22.55
CA GLY A 549 9.00 -11.61 -22.22
C GLY A 549 7.54 -11.84 -22.63
N ILE A 550 6.63 -11.34 -21.81
CA ILE A 550 5.18 -11.30 -22.02
C ILE A 550 4.84 -9.98 -22.72
N GLY A 551 4.13 -10.04 -23.85
CA GLY A 551 3.82 -8.90 -24.71
C GLY A 551 4.22 -9.15 -26.17
N ASP A 552 4.05 -8.13 -27.00
CA ASP A 552 4.52 -8.09 -28.39
C ASP A 552 4.84 -6.64 -28.83
N THR A 553 5.27 -6.45 -30.07
CA THR A 553 5.71 -5.14 -30.58
C THR A 553 4.62 -4.08 -30.67
N ASP A 554 3.35 -4.51 -30.65
CA ASP A 554 2.18 -3.70 -31.01
C ASP A 554 1.31 -3.41 -29.76
N THR A 555 1.42 -4.24 -28.74
CA THR A 555 0.87 -4.04 -27.39
C THR A 555 1.51 -2.80 -26.72
N ASP A 556 0.78 -2.03 -25.92
CA ASP A 556 1.36 -0.98 -25.06
C ASP A 556 1.13 -1.36 -23.59
N LEU A 557 2.23 -1.56 -22.85
CA LEU A 557 2.21 -1.92 -21.43
C LEU A 557 2.53 -0.73 -20.52
N THR A 558 2.72 0.48 -21.08
CA THR A 558 3.06 1.69 -20.31
C THR A 558 2.09 1.93 -19.14
N GLY A 559 2.62 2.13 -17.94
CA GLY A 559 1.84 2.46 -16.75
C GLY A 559 1.14 1.29 -16.06
N ILE A 560 1.14 0.10 -16.67
CA ILE A 560 0.54 -1.08 -16.06
C ILE A 560 1.33 -1.48 -14.82
N GLY A 561 0.62 -1.67 -13.71
CA GLY A 561 1.19 -2.18 -12.47
C GLY A 561 1.26 -3.71 -12.51
N TYR A 562 2.34 -4.27 -11.98
CA TYR A 562 2.59 -5.71 -11.93
C TYR A 562 2.99 -6.14 -10.53
N GLN A 563 2.51 -7.31 -10.10
CA GLN A 563 3.00 -7.99 -8.89
C GLN A 563 3.63 -9.32 -9.28
N LEU A 564 4.92 -9.47 -8.99
CA LEU A 564 5.64 -10.75 -9.06
C LEU A 564 5.66 -11.35 -7.65
N SER A 565 5.23 -12.61 -7.50
CA SER A 565 5.21 -13.28 -6.20
C SER A 565 5.45 -14.78 -6.32
N LEU A 566 5.95 -15.42 -5.26
CA LEU A 566 6.36 -16.82 -5.27
C LEU A 566 6.48 -17.41 -3.86
N ASP A 567 6.67 -18.72 -3.79
CA ASP A 567 7.19 -19.38 -2.60
C ASP A 567 8.71 -19.51 -2.69
N VAL A 568 9.39 -19.17 -1.61
CA VAL A 568 10.84 -19.34 -1.47
C VAL A 568 11.12 -20.25 -0.30
N GLN A 569 11.96 -21.26 -0.51
CA GLN A 569 12.58 -22.02 0.56
C GLN A 569 14.09 -21.84 0.53
N PHE A 570 14.62 -21.25 1.59
CA PHE A 570 16.05 -21.14 1.85
C PHE A 570 16.52 -22.37 2.62
N ARG A 571 17.70 -22.90 2.28
CA ARG A 571 18.37 -23.91 3.12
C ARG A 571 19.82 -23.56 3.42
N ASN A 572 20.17 -23.71 4.69
CA ASN A 572 21.54 -23.61 5.17
C ASN A 572 22.15 -25.02 5.26
N GLN A 573 23.35 -25.23 4.69
CA GLN A 573 24.09 -26.49 4.74
C GLN A 573 25.39 -26.38 5.54
N GLY A 574 25.28 -26.00 6.82
CA GLY A 574 26.33 -26.17 7.82
C GLY A 574 26.69 -24.87 8.53
N GLY A 575 28.00 -24.64 8.71
CA GLY A 575 28.53 -23.44 9.37
C GLY A 575 28.98 -22.33 8.41
N ASN A 576 28.56 -22.40 7.15
CA ASN A 576 28.79 -21.37 6.13
C ASN A 576 27.42 -20.80 5.75
N ASN A 577 27.30 -19.47 5.74
CA ASN A 577 26.00 -18.81 5.71
C ASN A 577 25.30 -18.88 4.34
N TYR A 578 24.06 -18.38 4.31
CA TYR A 578 23.54 -17.72 3.12
C TYR A 578 24.33 -16.42 2.88
N ASP A 579 24.80 -16.22 1.65
CA ASP A 579 25.83 -15.23 1.32
C ASP A 579 25.68 -14.80 -0.17
N ALA A 580 24.47 -14.33 -0.48
CA ALA A 580 24.00 -13.90 -1.79
C ALA A 580 22.75 -13.01 -1.65
N ASP A 581 22.85 -11.76 -2.08
CA ASP A 581 21.74 -10.80 -2.05
C ASP A 581 20.75 -11.21 -3.16
N THR A 582 19.46 -11.33 -2.82
CA THR A 582 18.47 -11.99 -3.69
C THR A 582 17.33 -11.05 -4.02
N PHE A 583 16.85 -11.02 -5.27
CA PHE A 583 15.87 -10.03 -5.71
C PHE A 583 14.78 -10.64 -6.60
N LEU A 584 13.53 -10.22 -6.39
CA LEU A 584 12.48 -10.29 -7.40
C LEU A 584 12.59 -9.05 -8.27
N ALA A 585 12.67 -9.20 -9.60
CA ALA A 585 12.79 -8.08 -10.52
C ALA A 585 11.88 -8.25 -11.74
N LEU A 586 11.49 -7.14 -12.36
CA LEU A 586 10.89 -7.13 -13.69
C LEU A 586 11.81 -6.39 -14.67
N GLU A 587 12.27 -7.10 -15.70
CA GLU A 587 12.94 -6.48 -16.84
C GLU A 587 11.87 -6.00 -17.83
N PHE A 588 11.82 -4.69 -18.11
CA PHE A 588 10.91 -4.06 -19.06
C PHE A 588 11.63 -3.77 -20.39
N TYR A 589 10.96 -4.02 -21.52
CA TYR A 589 11.57 -3.97 -22.84
C TYR A 589 10.75 -3.15 -23.85
N GLY A 590 11.44 -2.50 -24.78
CA GLY A 590 10.85 -1.87 -25.97
C GLY A 590 10.51 -2.87 -27.08
N ALA A 591 10.10 -2.36 -28.24
CA ALA A 591 9.63 -3.11 -29.41
C ALA A 591 10.71 -3.95 -30.14
N ASP A 592 11.94 -4.01 -29.62
CA ASP A 592 13.02 -4.84 -30.13
C ASP A 592 13.48 -5.95 -29.16
N ASP A 593 12.80 -6.12 -28.00
CA ASP A 593 13.20 -7.04 -26.91
C ASP A 593 14.65 -6.80 -26.42
N ALA A 594 15.16 -5.57 -26.56
CA ALA A 594 16.53 -5.19 -26.17
C ALA A 594 16.68 -3.77 -25.58
N THR A 595 15.93 -2.78 -26.07
CA THR A 595 15.82 -1.45 -25.43
C THR A 595 14.98 -1.50 -24.15
N LEU A 596 15.10 -0.48 -23.29
CA LEU A 596 14.59 -0.42 -21.90
C LEU A 596 15.19 -1.45 -20.91
N ALA A 597 15.71 -2.57 -21.39
CA ALA A 597 16.33 -3.68 -20.64
C ALA A 597 17.46 -3.32 -19.64
N SER A 598 17.93 -2.08 -19.65
CA SER A 598 18.98 -1.56 -18.77
C SER A 598 18.71 -0.12 -18.30
N VAL A 599 17.44 0.30 -18.22
CA VAL A 599 17.07 1.24 -17.15
C VAL A 599 17.36 0.48 -15.86
N ALA A 600 18.13 1.08 -14.96
CA ALA A 600 18.92 0.32 -13.99
C ALA A 600 18.04 -0.62 -13.14
N LEU A 601 18.45 -1.90 -13.04
CA LEU A 601 17.58 -2.96 -12.48
C LEU A 601 17.25 -2.75 -11.00
N ASP A 602 18.09 -2.02 -10.28
CA ASP A 602 17.88 -1.56 -8.91
C ASP A 602 16.63 -0.67 -8.75
N ALA A 603 16.14 -0.06 -9.84
CA ALA A 603 14.88 0.70 -9.84
C ALA A 603 13.62 -0.17 -10.03
N TYR A 604 13.75 -1.46 -10.39
CA TYR A 604 12.64 -2.37 -10.69
C TYR A 604 12.80 -3.74 -10.03
N GLU A 605 13.34 -3.75 -8.81
CA GLU A 605 13.49 -4.96 -8.01
C GLU A 605 13.04 -4.80 -6.55
N THR A 606 12.94 -5.93 -5.86
CA THR A 606 12.56 -6.05 -4.46
C THR A 606 13.47 -7.08 -3.84
N GLU A 607 14.29 -6.65 -2.88
CA GLU A 607 15.19 -7.53 -2.14
C GLU A 607 14.37 -8.56 -1.34
N ILE A 608 14.82 -9.82 -1.38
CA ILE A 608 14.28 -10.92 -0.60
C ILE A 608 15.24 -11.19 0.56
N ASP A 609 14.99 -10.56 1.71
CA ASP A 609 15.61 -11.01 2.95
C ASP A 609 15.11 -12.45 3.24
N PRO A 610 16.00 -13.43 3.55
CA PRO A 610 15.64 -14.79 3.94
C PRO A 610 14.99 -14.90 5.34
N ALA A 611 14.28 -13.85 5.74
CA ALA A 611 13.88 -13.44 7.08
C ALA A 611 15.03 -13.23 8.08
N PHE A 612 14.73 -12.36 9.05
CA PHE A 612 15.47 -12.00 10.27
C PHE A 612 15.71 -13.18 11.27
N ALA A 613 15.80 -14.40 10.75
CA ALA A 613 15.96 -15.68 11.42
C ALA A 613 17.17 -16.49 10.93
N VAL A 614 17.71 -16.20 9.72
CA VAL A 614 18.80 -16.99 9.11
C VAL A 614 20.19 -16.31 9.24
N LYS A 615 20.25 -15.12 9.86
CA LYS A 615 21.53 -14.45 10.21
C LYS A 615 22.23 -15.22 11.34
N ALA A 616 23.56 -15.33 11.29
CA ALA A 616 24.33 -16.30 12.08
C ALA A 616 24.49 -15.94 13.57
N ALA A 617 24.88 -16.93 14.39
CA ALA A 617 25.13 -16.77 15.83
C ALA A 617 26.32 -15.82 16.13
N GLY A 618 26.04 -14.52 16.16
CA GLY A 618 27.02 -13.43 16.25
C GLY A 618 26.71 -12.21 15.36
N SER A 619 25.73 -12.30 14.47
CA SER A 619 25.29 -11.26 13.54
C SER A 619 23.75 -11.15 13.54
N GLU A 620 23.24 -10.05 14.09
CA GLU A 620 21.85 -9.58 14.00
C GLU A 620 20.74 -10.53 14.50
N SER A 621 19.48 -10.19 14.21
CA SER A 621 18.23 -10.70 14.83
C SER A 621 18.18 -12.23 15.07
N SER A 622 17.55 -12.63 16.18
CA SER A 622 17.04 -13.99 16.34
C SER A 622 15.57 -13.98 16.75
N VAL A 623 14.71 -14.71 16.04
CA VAL A 623 13.38 -15.05 16.55
C VAL A 623 13.58 -15.95 17.78
N ILE A 624 12.88 -15.72 18.89
CA ILE A 624 12.85 -16.68 20.01
C ILE A 624 11.84 -17.78 19.66
N GLY A 625 12.18 -18.55 18.63
CA GLY A 625 11.32 -19.54 17.97
C GLY A 625 12.01 -20.22 16.78
N SER A 626 12.81 -19.48 16.01
CA SER A 626 13.73 -20.08 15.03
C SER A 626 14.94 -20.68 15.77
N ASP A 627 15.04 -22.00 15.82
CA ASP A 627 16.29 -22.65 16.24
C ASP A 627 17.41 -22.26 15.25
N PRO A 628 18.57 -21.73 15.67
CA PRO A 628 19.72 -21.52 14.78
C PRO A 628 20.31 -22.82 14.19
N ASN A 629 19.75 -23.98 14.52
CA ASN A 629 19.98 -25.26 13.83
C ASN A 629 18.93 -25.58 12.74
N ASP A 630 17.89 -24.77 12.55
CA ASP A 630 16.94 -24.99 11.45
C ASP A 630 17.64 -24.74 10.12
N SER A 631 17.57 -25.75 9.27
CA SER A 631 18.22 -25.78 7.96
C SER A 631 17.26 -25.47 6.82
N VAL A 632 15.98 -25.16 7.10
CA VAL A 632 14.92 -25.04 6.08
C VAL A 632 13.85 -24.00 6.43
N TYR A 633 14.05 -22.73 6.05
CA TYR A 633 13.00 -21.71 6.14
C TYR A 633 12.15 -21.67 4.85
N ARG A 634 10.82 -21.51 4.97
CA ARG A 634 9.86 -21.35 3.85
C ARG A 634 9.04 -20.08 4.05
N THR A 635 8.89 -19.25 3.02
CA THR A 635 8.07 -18.03 3.08
C THR A 635 7.41 -17.70 1.73
N TYR A 636 6.36 -16.90 1.78
CA TYR A 636 5.80 -16.20 0.62
C TYR A 636 6.46 -14.82 0.49
N VAL A 637 6.74 -14.40 -0.74
CA VAL A 637 7.35 -13.10 -1.07
C VAL A 637 6.65 -12.49 -2.28
N SER A 638 6.50 -11.16 -2.32
CA SER A 638 6.09 -10.44 -3.52
C SER A 638 6.73 -9.07 -3.65
N GLY A 639 7.03 -8.64 -4.88
CA GLY A 639 7.35 -7.25 -5.23
C GLY A 639 6.28 -6.65 -6.14
N ARG A 640 6.10 -5.33 -6.07
CA ARG A 640 5.18 -4.54 -6.90
C ARG A 640 5.95 -3.54 -7.75
N PHE A 641 5.60 -3.42 -9.03
CA PHE A 641 6.32 -2.64 -10.03
C PHE A 641 5.34 -1.91 -10.96
N VAL A 642 5.79 -0.86 -11.64
CA VAL A 642 5.02 -0.15 -12.68
C VAL A 642 5.85 -0.06 -13.95
N ALA A 643 5.27 -0.41 -15.10
CA ALA A 643 5.98 -0.42 -16.37
C ALA A 643 6.28 1.01 -16.89
N PRO A 644 7.53 1.33 -17.26
CA PRO A 644 7.90 2.66 -17.75
C PRO A 644 7.35 2.97 -19.15
N ALA A 645 7.43 4.24 -19.55
CA ALA A 645 6.99 4.74 -20.85
C ALA A 645 7.61 3.99 -22.03
N GLY A 646 6.76 3.53 -22.96
CA GLY A 646 7.15 2.84 -24.17
C GLY A 646 7.37 1.33 -24.01
N THR A 647 7.04 0.74 -22.85
CA THR A 647 7.15 -0.72 -22.60
C THR A 647 6.24 -1.53 -23.52
N ARG A 648 6.80 -2.61 -24.09
CA ARG A 648 6.16 -3.54 -25.04
C ARG A 648 6.23 -5.00 -24.58
N TYR A 649 7.29 -5.37 -23.85
CA TYR A 649 7.36 -6.64 -23.13
C TYR A 649 7.72 -6.43 -21.67
N VAL A 650 7.15 -7.25 -20.79
CA VAL A 650 7.52 -7.40 -19.37
C VAL A 650 8.06 -8.80 -19.12
N ARG A 651 9.14 -8.92 -18.33
CA ARG A 651 9.83 -10.19 -18.11
C ARG A 651 10.02 -10.47 -16.61
N PRO A 652 9.50 -11.57 -16.07
CA PRO A 652 9.75 -11.98 -14.69
C PRO A 652 11.19 -12.46 -14.54
N VAL A 653 11.89 -11.93 -13.54
CA VAL A 653 13.28 -12.26 -13.22
C VAL A 653 13.43 -12.52 -11.74
N ILE A 654 14.21 -13.54 -11.40
CA ILE A 654 14.64 -13.82 -10.02
C ILE A 654 16.17 -13.82 -10.05
N ARG A 655 16.77 -12.87 -9.33
CA ARG A 655 18.16 -12.42 -9.47
C ARG A 655 18.95 -12.64 -8.17
N TYR A 656 20.25 -12.87 -8.32
CA TYR A 656 21.20 -13.06 -7.23
C TYR A 656 22.47 -12.25 -7.52
N ASP A 657 22.90 -11.46 -6.54
CA ASP A 657 24.18 -10.76 -6.50
C ASP A 657 25.00 -11.22 -5.27
N GLY A 658 26.22 -10.71 -5.10
CA GLY A 658 27.11 -11.02 -3.97
C GLY A 658 27.71 -12.45 -3.95
N VAL A 659 27.09 -13.40 -4.66
CA VAL A 659 27.28 -14.86 -4.57
C VAL A 659 28.73 -15.29 -4.34
N GLN A 660 29.05 -15.77 -3.13
CA GLN A 660 30.41 -16.20 -2.82
C GLN A 660 30.81 -17.51 -3.53
N ASN A 661 32.05 -17.52 -4.04
CA ASN A 661 32.61 -18.67 -4.75
C ASN A 661 32.74 -19.91 -3.83
N GLY A 662 31.97 -20.95 -4.12
CA GLY A 662 31.87 -22.15 -3.29
C GLY A 662 30.70 -22.13 -2.31
N SER A 663 29.76 -21.19 -2.41
CA SER A 663 28.43 -21.32 -1.81
C SER A 663 27.76 -22.62 -2.29
N ASN A 664 27.07 -23.29 -1.37
CA ASN A 664 26.34 -24.56 -1.58
C ASN A 664 24.96 -24.52 -0.90
N SER A 665 24.48 -23.33 -0.53
CA SER A 665 23.22 -23.08 0.19
C SER A 665 22.08 -22.98 -0.84
N PRO A 666 21.23 -24.00 -1.00
CA PRO A 666 20.28 -24.03 -2.10
C PRO A 666 19.04 -23.21 -1.79
N VAL A 667 18.63 -22.39 -2.75
CA VAL A 667 17.30 -21.78 -2.78
C VAL A 667 16.40 -22.63 -3.67
N TYR A 668 15.19 -22.90 -3.19
CA TYR A 668 14.12 -23.52 -3.97
C TYR A 668 13.00 -22.50 -4.16
N LEU A 669 12.50 -22.43 -5.38
CA LEU A 669 11.47 -21.48 -5.81
C LEU A 669 10.25 -22.28 -6.28
N ASP A 670 9.03 -21.83 -5.97
CA ASP A 670 7.81 -22.53 -6.39
C ASP A 670 6.60 -21.59 -6.57
N ASN A 671 5.54 -22.11 -7.22
CA ASN A 671 4.25 -21.43 -7.43
C ASN A 671 4.38 -19.95 -7.89
N VAL A 672 5.27 -19.68 -8.86
CA VAL A 672 5.63 -18.30 -9.27
C VAL A 672 4.49 -17.65 -10.04
N ARG A 673 4.13 -16.43 -9.68
CA ARG A 673 2.97 -15.71 -10.20
C ARG A 673 3.32 -14.28 -10.57
N LEU A 674 3.13 -13.93 -11.84
CA LEU A 674 3.05 -12.54 -12.30
C LEU A 674 1.59 -12.23 -12.63
N GLN A 675 1.09 -11.12 -12.10
CA GLN A 675 -0.26 -10.63 -12.38
C GLN A 675 -0.26 -9.11 -12.51
N GLU A 676 -1.20 -8.58 -13.29
CA GLU A 676 -1.48 -7.14 -13.32
C GLU A 676 -2.17 -6.72 -12.03
N VAL A 677 -1.72 -5.60 -11.45
CA VAL A 677 -2.25 -4.99 -10.23
C VAL A 677 -2.28 -3.47 -10.36
N HIS A 678 -2.95 -2.81 -9.42
CA HIS A 678 -2.88 -1.36 -9.26
C HIS A 678 -2.29 -1.06 -7.87
N PRO A 679 -1.31 -0.15 -7.73
CA PRO A 679 -0.80 0.28 -6.43
C PRO A 679 -1.87 0.99 -5.57
N GLU A 680 -1.56 1.10 -4.28
CA GLU A 680 -2.37 1.79 -3.27
C GLU A 680 -2.27 3.32 -3.45
N ALA A 681 -3.18 4.10 -2.85
CA ALA A 681 -3.19 5.55 -3.00
C ALA A 681 -2.01 6.22 -2.28
N ALA A 682 -1.13 6.89 -3.02
CA ALA A 682 -0.07 7.76 -2.50
C ALA A 682 -0.50 9.24 -2.50
N ALA A 683 -1.79 9.49 -2.24
CA ALA A 683 -2.48 10.75 -2.52
C ALA A 683 -3.72 10.90 -1.62
N ARG A 684 -4.42 12.04 -1.69
CA ARG A 684 -5.70 12.24 -1.00
C ARG A 684 -6.80 11.44 -1.70
N GLU A 685 -7.39 10.47 -1.02
CA GLU A 685 -8.38 9.53 -1.57
C GLU A 685 -9.82 9.98 -1.31
N TRP A 686 -10.69 9.92 -2.33
CA TRP A 686 -12.13 10.11 -2.17
C TRP A 686 -12.73 8.92 -1.43
N ASN A 687 -13.40 9.18 -0.31
CA ASN A 687 -13.84 8.16 0.65
C ASN A 687 -15.37 8.02 0.77
N ALA A 688 -16.16 8.90 0.14
CA ALA A 688 -17.61 8.79 0.18
C ALA A 688 -18.12 7.74 -0.81
N GLU A 689 -19.05 6.88 -0.36
CA GLU A 689 -19.71 5.79 -1.13
C GLU A 689 -20.53 6.27 -2.34
N GLY A 690 -20.67 7.59 -2.52
CA GLY A 690 -21.32 8.22 -3.66
C GLY A 690 -20.78 9.63 -3.94
N GLY A 691 -21.52 10.37 -4.77
CA GLY A 691 -21.18 11.75 -5.12
C GLY A 691 -21.29 12.74 -3.97
N GLY A 692 -20.54 13.85 -4.04
CA GLY A 692 -20.48 14.88 -3.00
C GLY A 692 -19.97 16.23 -3.50
N ASN A 693 -19.39 17.06 -2.62
CA ASN A 693 -18.70 18.30 -2.98
C ASN A 693 -17.20 18.15 -2.72
N TRP A 694 -16.37 18.62 -3.66
CA TRP A 694 -14.91 18.55 -3.55
C TRP A 694 -14.37 19.21 -2.26
N ASN A 695 -15.02 20.29 -1.80
CA ASN A 695 -14.59 21.07 -0.64
C ASN A 695 -15.10 20.52 0.71
N ASP A 696 -15.87 19.42 0.71
CA ASP A 696 -16.25 18.77 1.96
C ASP A 696 -15.09 17.89 2.47
N ASN A 697 -14.39 18.36 3.51
CA ASN A 697 -13.26 17.63 4.09
C ASN A 697 -13.63 16.19 4.50
N THR A 698 -14.87 15.92 4.92
CA THR A 698 -15.30 14.59 5.39
C THR A 698 -15.45 13.56 4.26
N SER A 699 -15.48 14.01 2.99
CA SER A 699 -15.55 13.13 1.82
C SER A 699 -14.19 12.54 1.40
N TRP A 700 -13.10 12.82 2.12
CA TRP A 700 -11.74 12.45 1.73
C TRP A 700 -10.91 11.87 2.89
N LEU A 701 -10.08 10.87 2.58
CA LEU A 701 -8.94 10.49 3.41
C LEU A 701 -7.71 11.26 2.93
N ASN A 702 -7.10 12.03 3.83
CA ASN A 702 -5.84 12.72 3.54
C ASN A 702 -4.63 11.78 3.70
N HIS A 703 -3.57 12.05 2.97
CA HIS A 703 -2.26 11.42 3.11
C HIS A 703 -1.42 12.11 4.21
N SER A 704 -0.52 11.37 4.85
CA SER A 704 0.40 11.82 5.90
C SER A 704 1.32 12.97 5.47
N LEU A 705 1.85 12.92 4.25
CA LEU A 705 2.59 14.03 3.63
C LEU A 705 1.66 15.09 3.02
N VAL A 706 1.89 16.36 3.36
CA VAL A 706 1.11 17.53 2.90
C VAL A 706 1.15 17.71 1.38
N GLU A 707 2.29 17.41 0.75
CA GLU A 707 2.46 17.56 -0.70
C GLU A 707 1.57 16.59 -1.50
N ASN A 708 1.44 15.34 -1.03
CA ASN A 708 0.58 14.32 -1.63
C ASN A 708 -0.92 14.67 -1.56
N ASN A 709 -1.32 15.57 -0.65
CA ASN A 709 -2.71 16.03 -0.53
C ASN A 709 -3.17 16.98 -1.65
N ARG A 710 -2.29 17.27 -2.62
CA ARG A 710 -2.60 18.03 -3.84
C ARG A 710 -2.89 17.14 -5.06
N HIS A 711 -2.64 15.84 -4.94
CA HIS A 711 -3.09 14.83 -5.91
C HIS A 711 -4.41 14.22 -5.43
N ALA A 712 -5.39 14.07 -6.32
CA ALA A 712 -6.70 13.50 -5.99
C ALA A 712 -6.83 12.06 -6.51
N TYR A 713 -7.08 11.10 -5.63
CA TYR A 713 -7.27 9.69 -5.96
C TYR A 713 -8.75 9.30 -5.86
N PHE A 714 -9.36 9.00 -6.99
CA PHE A 714 -10.72 8.52 -7.13
C PHE A 714 -10.70 6.99 -7.17
N GLY A 715 -10.50 6.39 -5.98
CA GLY A 715 -10.47 4.94 -5.77
C GLY A 715 -11.84 4.29 -5.92
N ASN A 716 -11.95 3.00 -5.59
CA ASN A 716 -13.17 2.22 -5.80
C ASN A 716 -14.27 2.54 -4.78
N ALA A 717 -14.23 3.68 -4.08
CA ALA A 717 -15.12 4.08 -2.98
C ALA A 717 -16.61 4.11 -3.37
N ILE A 718 -16.94 4.67 -4.53
CA ILE A 718 -18.32 4.78 -5.00
C ILE A 718 -18.92 3.42 -5.41
N GLU A 719 -20.15 3.11 -4.97
CA GLU A 719 -20.88 1.89 -5.34
C GLU A 719 -21.63 1.98 -6.69
N GLN A 720 -21.69 3.19 -7.26
CA GLN A 720 -22.37 3.49 -8.52
C GLN A 720 -21.89 4.81 -9.11
N ASP A 721 -22.10 5.00 -10.42
CA ASP A 721 -21.78 6.24 -11.16
C ASP A 721 -22.20 7.50 -10.38
N SER A 722 -21.25 8.40 -10.15
CA SER A 722 -21.35 9.45 -9.14
C SER A 722 -20.73 10.77 -9.60
N ASN A 723 -21.42 11.86 -9.28
CA ASN A 723 -20.99 13.23 -9.60
C ASN A 723 -20.23 13.84 -8.41
N ILE A 724 -19.01 14.34 -8.64
CA ILE A 724 -18.24 15.12 -7.65
C ILE A 724 -18.34 16.59 -8.01
N THR A 725 -18.86 17.42 -7.09
CA THR A 725 -19.21 18.82 -7.39
C THR A 725 -18.05 19.77 -7.14
N ILE A 726 -17.68 20.54 -8.16
CA ILE A 726 -16.61 21.55 -8.19
C ILE A 726 -17.25 22.91 -8.53
N ASP A 727 -17.61 23.67 -7.49
CA ASP A 727 -18.27 24.99 -7.61
C ASP A 727 -17.30 26.18 -7.67
N SER A 728 -15.99 25.91 -7.59
CA SER A 728 -14.90 26.89 -7.56
C SER A 728 -13.68 26.32 -8.27
N THR A 729 -12.70 27.17 -8.59
CA THR A 729 -11.36 26.72 -8.98
C THR A 729 -10.79 25.72 -7.98
N GLN A 730 -10.20 24.63 -8.48
CA GLN A 730 -9.44 23.64 -7.70
C GLN A 730 -8.11 23.39 -8.41
N ALA A 731 -7.00 23.64 -7.72
CA ALA A 731 -5.66 23.38 -8.24
C ALA A 731 -5.15 22.02 -7.72
N VAL A 732 -4.73 21.14 -8.63
CA VAL A 732 -4.22 19.80 -8.32
C VAL A 732 -2.89 19.54 -9.01
N THR A 733 -1.99 18.79 -8.37
CA THR A 733 -0.78 18.25 -9.03
C THR A 733 -1.10 17.04 -9.92
N GLY A 734 -2.26 16.40 -9.70
CA GLY A 734 -2.72 15.29 -10.53
C GLY A 734 -4.04 14.69 -10.08
N LEU A 735 -4.55 13.78 -10.93
CA LEU A 735 -5.73 12.96 -10.71
C LEU A 735 -5.37 11.48 -10.95
N THR A 736 -5.88 10.57 -10.13
CA THR A 736 -5.89 9.14 -10.45
C THR A 736 -7.30 8.59 -10.37
N PHE A 737 -7.70 7.76 -11.33
CA PHE A 737 -9.00 7.07 -11.33
C PHE A 737 -8.79 5.55 -11.29
N PHE A 738 -9.38 4.91 -10.28
CA PHE A 738 -9.39 3.48 -10.07
C PHE A 738 -10.79 3.05 -9.58
N SER A 739 -11.76 2.95 -10.50
CA SER A 739 -13.07 2.36 -10.21
C SER A 739 -13.69 1.78 -11.48
N GLU A 740 -14.53 0.75 -11.35
CA GLU A 740 -15.37 0.28 -12.46
C GLU A 740 -16.59 1.19 -12.67
N HIS A 741 -16.92 2.04 -11.69
CA HIS A 741 -18.00 3.01 -11.73
C HIS A 741 -17.53 4.41 -12.15
N GLN A 742 -18.36 5.12 -12.92
CA GLN A 742 -17.99 6.43 -13.47
C GLN A 742 -18.04 7.52 -12.39
N TYR A 743 -16.87 7.94 -11.91
CA TYR A 743 -16.68 9.31 -11.43
C TYR A 743 -16.88 10.31 -12.56
N ASN A 744 -17.68 11.34 -12.29
CA ASN A 744 -17.89 12.49 -13.15
C ASN A 744 -17.63 13.79 -12.36
N LEU A 745 -16.57 14.53 -12.69
CA LEU A 745 -16.27 15.81 -12.03
C LEU A 745 -17.14 16.90 -12.67
N VAL A 746 -18.10 17.47 -11.95
CA VAL A 746 -19.13 18.39 -12.48
C VAL A 746 -19.13 19.72 -11.75
N GLY A 747 -19.60 20.80 -12.38
CA GLY A 747 -19.94 22.03 -11.66
C GLY A 747 -19.81 23.29 -12.47
N ALA A 748 -19.51 24.40 -11.78
CA ALA A 748 -19.34 25.73 -12.36
C ALA A 748 -17.92 26.29 -12.16
N GLY A 749 -17.03 25.52 -11.51
CA GLY A 749 -15.62 25.86 -11.34
C GLY A 749 -14.73 25.41 -12.51
N THR A 750 -13.42 25.50 -12.28
CA THR A 750 -12.33 25.06 -13.17
C THR A 750 -11.43 24.10 -12.40
N LEU A 751 -10.87 23.12 -13.08
CA LEU A 751 -9.76 22.30 -12.59
C LEU A 751 -8.45 22.83 -13.19
N GLU A 752 -7.56 23.33 -12.34
CA GLU A 752 -6.21 23.75 -12.71
C GLU A 752 -5.26 22.57 -12.44
N VAL A 753 -4.57 22.05 -13.46
CA VAL A 753 -3.76 20.83 -13.36
C VAL A 753 -2.28 21.13 -13.58
N GLY A 754 -1.46 20.87 -12.57
CA GLY A 754 -0.02 21.12 -12.56
C GLY A 754 0.41 22.16 -11.53
N ASP A 755 1.72 22.42 -11.47
CA ASP A 755 2.32 23.41 -10.57
C ASP A 755 3.69 23.88 -11.11
N PRO A 756 3.80 25.14 -11.59
CA PRO A 756 5.06 25.77 -12.02
C PRO A 756 6.21 25.82 -10.99
N SER A 757 6.00 25.37 -9.77
CA SER A 757 7.03 25.21 -8.72
C SER A 757 7.39 23.75 -8.41
N SER A 758 6.76 22.79 -9.09
CA SER A 758 7.13 21.38 -9.11
C SER A 758 8.46 21.15 -9.86
N VAL A 759 8.99 19.94 -9.74
CA VAL A 759 10.05 19.39 -10.60
C VAL A 759 9.64 18.07 -11.27
N ALA A 760 8.36 17.71 -11.13
CA ALA A 760 7.73 16.55 -11.75
C ALA A 760 6.43 16.99 -12.43
N ASP A 761 6.24 16.53 -13.66
CA ASP A 761 5.10 16.78 -14.53
C ASP A 761 3.76 16.45 -13.84
N ALA A 762 2.69 17.16 -14.20
CA ALA A 762 1.36 16.86 -13.69
C ALA A 762 0.88 15.49 -14.18
N LEU A 763 0.16 14.71 -13.37
CA LEU A 763 -0.28 13.36 -13.76
C LEU A 763 -1.80 13.19 -13.72
N ILE A 764 -2.41 12.92 -14.88
CA ILE A 764 -3.78 12.41 -14.98
C ILE A 764 -3.69 10.93 -15.38
N ASP A 765 -4.10 10.02 -14.49
CA ASP A 765 -3.81 8.60 -14.56
C ASP A 765 -5.07 7.74 -14.39
N VAL A 766 -5.50 7.09 -15.47
CA VAL A 766 -6.81 6.43 -15.59
C VAL A 766 -6.59 4.93 -15.72
N ARG A 767 -6.80 4.20 -14.62
CA ARG A 767 -6.32 2.82 -14.45
C ARG A 767 -7.34 1.74 -14.74
N VAL A 768 -8.61 2.04 -14.50
CA VAL A 768 -9.79 1.17 -14.68
C VAL A 768 -10.95 2.07 -15.09
N GLY A 769 -11.99 1.51 -15.71
CA GLY A 769 -13.28 2.17 -15.88
C GLY A 769 -13.36 3.20 -17.01
N SER A 770 -14.44 3.97 -17.01
CA SER A 770 -14.69 5.09 -17.90
C SER A 770 -15.11 6.29 -17.08
N HIS A 771 -14.38 7.40 -17.19
CA HIS A 771 -14.52 8.56 -16.32
C HIS A 771 -14.80 9.84 -17.10
N LEU A 772 -15.41 10.83 -16.45
CA LEU A 772 -15.76 12.12 -17.06
C LEU A 772 -15.25 13.30 -16.24
N VAL A 773 -14.85 14.35 -16.94
CA VAL A 773 -14.56 15.68 -16.40
C VAL A 773 -15.43 16.68 -17.15
N SER A 774 -16.55 17.01 -16.52
CA SER A 774 -17.57 17.96 -16.96
C SER A 774 -17.42 19.32 -16.26
N VAL A 775 -16.16 19.74 -16.08
CA VAL A 775 -15.75 21.10 -15.74
C VAL A 775 -14.68 21.53 -16.76
N ASN A 776 -14.39 22.83 -16.81
CA ASN A 776 -13.24 23.29 -17.61
C ASN A 776 -11.95 22.77 -16.94
N THR A 777 -11.04 22.21 -17.73
CA THR A 777 -9.68 21.88 -17.29
C THR A 777 -8.66 22.78 -17.99
N GLU A 778 -7.68 23.26 -17.24
CA GLU A 778 -6.65 24.19 -17.69
C GLU A 778 -5.29 23.68 -17.16
N LEU A 779 -4.32 23.45 -18.05
CA LEU A 779 -2.97 23.07 -17.63
C LEU A 779 -2.24 24.29 -17.06
N MET A 780 -1.55 24.07 -15.94
CA MET A 780 -0.68 25.05 -15.27
C MET A 780 0.80 24.73 -15.44
N ASP A 781 1.13 23.49 -15.83
CA ASP A 781 2.48 23.07 -16.19
C ASP A 781 2.40 21.89 -17.19
N ASP A 782 3.55 21.42 -17.68
CA ASP A 782 3.63 20.23 -18.54
C ASP A 782 3.06 18.98 -17.82
N ALA A 783 2.37 18.12 -18.58
CA ALA A 783 1.49 17.10 -18.03
C ALA A 783 1.53 15.75 -18.79
N VAL A 784 1.39 14.66 -18.03
CA VAL A 784 1.22 13.29 -18.51
C VAL A 784 -0.24 12.87 -18.35
N LEU A 785 -0.86 12.45 -19.46
CA LEU A 785 -2.19 11.84 -19.49
C LEU A 785 -2.06 10.36 -19.82
N GLN A 786 -2.00 9.53 -18.77
CA GLN A 786 -1.89 8.09 -18.86
C GLN A 786 -3.28 7.43 -18.80
N VAL A 787 -3.62 6.63 -19.81
CA VAL A 787 -4.87 5.84 -19.82
C VAL A 787 -4.51 4.39 -20.12
N LEU A 788 -4.72 3.50 -19.14
CA LEU A 788 -4.35 2.09 -19.26
C LEU A 788 -5.26 1.34 -20.25
N PRO A 789 -4.83 0.20 -20.81
CA PRO A 789 -5.63 -0.53 -21.80
C PRO A 789 -7.03 -0.89 -21.30
N GLY A 790 -8.06 -0.52 -22.07
CA GLY A 790 -9.46 -0.74 -21.71
C GLY A 790 -10.08 0.29 -20.76
N ALA A 791 -9.28 1.22 -20.22
CA ALA A 791 -9.79 2.40 -19.50
C ALA A 791 -10.05 3.58 -20.46
N LYS A 792 -10.85 4.56 -20.01
CA LYS A 792 -11.21 5.76 -20.79
C LYS A 792 -11.42 6.99 -19.91
N ILE A 793 -11.11 8.18 -20.44
CA ILE A 793 -11.55 9.48 -19.87
C ILE A 793 -12.12 10.41 -20.95
N GLY A 794 -13.21 11.13 -20.61
CA GLY A 794 -13.83 12.16 -21.44
C GLY A 794 -13.85 13.54 -20.78
N PHE A 795 -13.53 14.58 -21.54
CA PHE A 795 -13.57 15.99 -21.12
C PHE A 795 -14.71 16.71 -21.85
N GLU A 796 -15.75 17.12 -21.10
CA GLU A 796 -17.06 17.51 -21.65
C GLU A 796 -17.33 19.02 -21.68
N SER A 797 -16.46 19.86 -21.12
CA SER A 797 -16.67 21.32 -21.01
C SER A 797 -15.51 22.18 -21.52
N GLY A 798 -14.28 21.68 -21.44
CA GLY A 798 -13.10 22.30 -22.04
C GLY A 798 -11.82 21.67 -21.52
N PHE A 799 -10.78 21.63 -22.35
CA PHE A 799 -9.42 21.24 -21.95
C PHE A 799 -8.44 22.15 -22.68
N ASP A 800 -7.83 23.08 -21.96
CA ASP A 800 -6.90 24.07 -22.52
C ASP A 800 -5.47 23.75 -22.07
N LEU A 801 -4.53 23.69 -23.02
CA LEU A 801 -3.11 23.47 -22.71
C LEU A 801 -2.39 24.73 -22.23
N ASP A 802 -2.95 25.94 -22.45
CA ASP A 802 -2.28 27.26 -22.27
C ASP A 802 -0.81 27.34 -22.77
N GLY A 803 -0.47 26.57 -23.82
CA GLY A 803 0.88 26.52 -24.38
C GLY A 803 1.82 25.44 -23.79
N HIS A 804 1.35 24.60 -22.86
CA HIS A 804 2.12 23.51 -22.24
C HIS A 804 2.20 22.24 -23.09
N HIS A 805 3.06 21.31 -22.66
CA HIS A 805 3.18 19.96 -23.21
C HIS A 805 2.20 18.99 -22.55
N LEU A 806 1.37 18.31 -23.34
CA LEU A 806 0.62 17.13 -22.93
C LEU A 806 1.20 15.87 -23.56
N MET A 807 1.75 14.95 -22.76
CA MET A 807 2.17 13.62 -23.21
C MET A 807 1.09 12.58 -22.90
N LYS A 808 0.46 12.03 -23.94
CA LYS A 808 -0.48 10.91 -23.81
C LYS A 808 0.27 9.57 -23.75
N LEU A 809 0.00 8.79 -22.70
CA LEU A 809 0.57 7.46 -22.46
C LEU A 809 -0.51 6.37 -22.36
N GLY A 810 -0.10 5.11 -22.58
CA GLY A 810 -0.97 3.93 -22.51
C GLY A 810 -1.93 3.76 -23.69
N ALA A 811 -2.57 2.59 -23.78
CA ALA A 811 -3.41 2.21 -24.93
C ALA A 811 -4.88 2.66 -24.82
N GLY A 812 -5.32 3.15 -23.66
CA GLY A 812 -6.73 3.52 -23.42
C GLY A 812 -7.15 4.85 -24.04
N ASP A 813 -8.45 5.11 -24.08
CA ASP A 813 -9.03 6.19 -24.89
C ASP A 813 -9.14 7.53 -24.14
N VAL A 814 -8.80 8.62 -24.84
CA VAL A 814 -9.02 10.00 -24.40
C VAL A 814 -10.00 10.69 -25.36
N GLU A 815 -11.08 11.24 -24.84
CA GLU A 815 -12.04 12.04 -25.62
C GLU A 815 -12.07 13.49 -25.12
N PHE A 816 -11.61 14.44 -25.95
CA PHE A 816 -11.81 15.86 -25.71
C PHE A 816 -13.08 16.31 -26.44
N ASN A 817 -14.25 16.05 -25.82
CA ASN A 817 -15.56 16.11 -26.49
C ASN A 817 -16.08 17.53 -26.76
N SER A 818 -15.62 18.54 -26.01
CA SER A 818 -15.83 19.96 -26.33
C SER A 818 -14.67 20.83 -25.83
N GLY A 819 -14.42 21.95 -26.50
CA GLY A 819 -13.59 23.04 -25.99
C GLY A 819 -12.09 22.76 -25.86
N PHE A 820 -11.53 21.80 -26.59
CA PHE A 820 -10.07 21.57 -26.63
C PHE A 820 -9.33 22.74 -27.29
N ARG A 821 -8.18 23.15 -26.73
CA ARG A 821 -7.27 24.14 -27.34
C ARG A 821 -5.82 23.85 -26.98
N MET A 822 -4.90 24.28 -27.83
CA MET A 822 -3.46 24.10 -27.63
C MET A 822 -2.75 25.42 -27.29
N ASN A 823 -3.21 26.56 -27.82
CA ASN A 823 -2.63 27.88 -27.58
C ASN A 823 -1.10 27.96 -27.85
N GLY A 824 -0.60 27.16 -28.80
CA GLY A 824 0.82 27.02 -29.15
C GLY A 824 1.56 25.90 -28.40
N GLY A 825 0.85 25.08 -27.63
CA GLY A 825 1.41 23.94 -26.87
C GLY A 825 1.72 22.72 -27.74
N LEU A 826 2.18 21.65 -27.08
CA LEU A 826 2.61 20.40 -27.70
C LEU A 826 1.72 19.23 -27.25
N LEU A 827 1.35 18.36 -28.18
CA LEU A 827 0.72 17.07 -27.89
C LEU A 827 1.61 15.92 -28.39
N SER A 828 2.22 15.14 -27.49
CA SER A 828 2.99 13.94 -27.85
C SER A 828 2.21 12.66 -27.54
N ALA A 829 2.23 11.67 -28.42
CA ALA A 829 1.65 10.35 -28.15
C ALA A 829 2.38 9.23 -28.87
N TYR A 830 2.41 8.03 -28.27
CA TYR A 830 2.97 6.84 -28.91
C TYR A 830 2.14 6.34 -30.10
N ALA A 831 2.85 5.89 -31.14
CA ALA A 831 2.28 5.37 -32.37
C ALA A 831 1.38 4.15 -32.11
N ALA A 832 0.10 4.27 -32.48
CA ALA A 832 -0.92 3.25 -32.30
C ALA A 832 -1.66 2.92 -33.60
N SER A 833 -2.07 1.65 -33.74
CA SER A 833 -2.80 1.15 -34.92
C SER A 833 -4.26 1.62 -35.00
N ASN A 834 -4.81 2.15 -33.89
CA ASN A 834 -6.10 2.82 -33.80
C ASN A 834 -5.92 4.14 -33.04
N ALA A 835 -6.70 5.17 -33.37
CA ALA A 835 -6.65 6.44 -32.66
C ALA A 835 -7.20 6.29 -31.23
N SER A 836 -6.34 6.53 -30.24
CA SER A 836 -6.68 6.56 -28.81
C SER A 836 -6.82 8.00 -28.25
N ILE A 837 -6.93 8.97 -29.15
CA ILE A 837 -7.23 10.38 -28.88
C ILE A 837 -8.35 10.81 -29.85
N PHE A 838 -9.41 11.40 -29.32
CA PHE A 838 -10.57 11.88 -30.06
C PHE A 838 -10.87 13.35 -29.77
N PHE A 839 -11.23 14.10 -30.81
CA PHE A 839 -11.57 15.52 -30.72
C PHE A 839 -13.02 15.85 -31.13
N GLY A 840 -13.65 16.66 -30.31
CA GLY A 840 -14.91 17.35 -30.57
C GLY A 840 -14.83 18.27 -31.80
N SER A 841 -15.99 18.66 -32.34
CA SER A 841 -16.09 19.43 -33.58
C SER A 841 -15.59 20.89 -33.48
N ASP A 842 -15.40 21.34 -32.25
CA ASP A 842 -15.03 22.69 -31.79
C ASP A 842 -13.59 22.77 -31.26
N ALA A 843 -12.84 21.66 -31.30
CA ALA A 843 -11.43 21.63 -30.94
C ALA A 843 -10.60 22.57 -31.84
N LEU A 844 -9.72 23.36 -31.22
CA LEU A 844 -8.65 24.10 -31.88
C LEU A 844 -7.38 23.27 -31.78
N LEU A 845 -6.69 23.10 -32.89
CA LEU A 845 -5.44 22.36 -33.00
C LEU A 845 -4.29 23.34 -33.24
N ASP A 846 -4.32 24.46 -32.53
CA ASP A 846 -3.45 25.63 -32.69
C ASP A 846 -2.10 25.44 -31.99
N GLY A 847 -1.45 24.32 -32.25
CA GLY A 847 -0.17 23.91 -31.67
C GLY A 847 0.42 22.69 -32.39
N ASP A 848 1.49 22.14 -31.84
CA ASP A 848 2.30 21.10 -32.48
C ASP A 848 1.90 19.69 -32.02
N TYR A 849 2.01 18.70 -32.91
CA TYR A 849 1.84 17.28 -32.56
C TYR A 849 3.14 16.48 -32.79
N GLU A 850 3.54 15.66 -31.82
CA GLU A 850 4.67 14.73 -31.94
C GLU A 850 4.22 13.27 -31.90
N LEU A 851 4.62 12.52 -32.94
CA LEU A 851 4.45 11.07 -32.99
C LEU A 851 5.66 10.39 -32.33
N LEU A 852 5.48 9.91 -31.10
CA LEU A 852 6.47 9.04 -30.45
C LEU A 852 6.41 7.63 -31.06
N ILE A 853 7.54 6.94 -31.13
CA ILE A 853 7.61 5.51 -31.44
C ILE A 853 8.23 4.77 -30.28
N ALA A 854 7.81 3.51 -30.07
CA ALA A 854 8.33 2.71 -28.98
C ALA A 854 9.86 2.54 -29.12
N PRO A 855 10.62 2.50 -28.02
CA PRO A 855 12.05 2.19 -28.05
C PRO A 855 12.30 0.93 -28.89
N GLY A 856 13.28 0.97 -29.80
CA GLY A 856 13.60 -0.13 -30.71
C GLY A 856 12.66 -0.33 -31.92
N GLN A 857 11.55 0.39 -32.04
CA GLN A 857 10.54 0.17 -33.10
C GLN A 857 11.08 0.49 -34.50
N MET A 858 11.25 -0.55 -35.32
CA MET A 858 11.80 -0.45 -36.68
C MET A 858 10.70 -0.36 -37.75
N LEU A 859 10.32 0.87 -38.09
CA LEU A 859 9.29 1.24 -39.07
C LEU A 859 9.56 0.73 -40.50
N ARG A 860 8.50 0.33 -41.21
CA ARG A 860 8.53 -0.41 -42.49
C ARG A 860 7.47 0.09 -43.48
N ILE A 861 7.66 -0.21 -44.76
CA ILE A 861 6.69 0.14 -45.81
C ILE A 861 5.37 -0.60 -45.55
N GLY A 862 4.28 0.15 -45.40
CA GLY A 862 2.94 -0.36 -45.12
C GLY A 862 2.50 -0.23 -43.67
N ASP A 863 3.40 0.13 -42.74
CA ASP A 863 3.03 0.52 -41.39
C ASP A 863 2.16 1.80 -41.46
N SER A 864 1.13 1.89 -40.62
CA SER A 864 0.19 3.00 -40.62
C SER A 864 -0.37 3.23 -39.23
N PHE A 865 -0.30 4.47 -38.76
CA PHE A 865 -0.73 4.87 -37.43
C PHE A 865 -1.88 5.88 -37.52
N GLU A 866 -2.80 5.80 -36.57
CA GLU A 866 -3.88 6.77 -36.42
C GLU A 866 -3.55 7.69 -35.25
N LEU A 867 -3.19 8.94 -35.55
CA LEU A 867 -2.72 9.91 -34.55
C LEU A 867 -3.88 10.49 -33.74
N ALA A 868 -5.01 10.74 -34.42
CA ALA A 868 -6.22 11.26 -33.79
C ALA A 868 -7.46 10.90 -34.61
N ALA A 869 -8.60 10.78 -33.93
CA ALA A 869 -9.93 10.74 -34.52
C ALA A 869 -10.69 12.05 -34.22
N TYR A 870 -11.69 12.38 -35.03
CA TYR A 870 -12.49 13.58 -34.85
C TYR A 870 -13.88 13.43 -35.46
N SER A 871 -14.85 14.12 -34.86
CA SER A 871 -16.23 14.20 -35.37
C SER A 871 -16.33 14.97 -36.70
N THR A 872 -15.65 16.12 -36.79
CA THR A 872 -15.42 16.88 -38.03
C THR A 872 -14.11 17.66 -37.91
N LEU A 873 -13.26 17.64 -38.94
CA LEU A 873 -12.08 18.49 -38.99
C LEU A 873 -12.46 19.93 -39.34
N ASN A 874 -12.22 20.88 -38.43
CA ASN A 874 -12.37 22.32 -38.67
C ASN A 874 -11.05 23.09 -38.56
N ASP A 875 -9.97 22.45 -38.09
CA ASP A 875 -8.64 23.02 -37.84
C ASP A 875 -7.54 21.96 -38.03
N SER A 876 -6.26 22.31 -37.92
CA SER A 876 -5.12 21.37 -38.07
C SER A 876 -3.85 21.84 -37.35
N PHE A 877 -3.11 20.90 -36.75
CA PHE A 877 -1.81 21.13 -36.09
C PHE A 877 -0.86 21.98 -36.94
N ASP A 878 -0.16 22.93 -36.29
CA ASP A 878 0.72 23.92 -36.92
C ASP A 878 1.96 23.24 -37.55
N ASP A 879 2.71 22.46 -36.77
CA ASP A 879 3.73 21.51 -37.26
C ASP A 879 3.47 20.06 -36.77
N LEU A 880 3.98 19.08 -37.52
CA LEU A 880 3.91 17.65 -37.19
C LEU A 880 5.33 17.06 -37.04
N PHE A 881 5.75 16.82 -35.80
CA PHE A 881 7.03 16.17 -35.49
C PHE A 881 6.91 14.66 -35.65
N LEU A 882 7.39 14.14 -36.78
CA LEU A 882 7.38 12.72 -37.09
C LEU A 882 8.79 12.11 -37.00
N PRO A 883 8.94 10.85 -36.51
CA PRO A 883 10.23 10.20 -36.38
C PRO A 883 11.03 10.12 -37.68
N THR A 884 12.35 10.17 -37.56
CA THR A 884 13.25 10.02 -38.72
C THR A 884 13.20 8.58 -39.24
N LEU A 885 12.76 8.41 -40.49
CA LEU A 885 12.69 7.11 -41.15
C LEU A 885 14.05 6.67 -41.72
N SER A 886 14.17 5.38 -42.01
CA SER A 886 15.32 4.80 -42.71
C SER A 886 15.44 5.31 -44.17
N GLU A 887 16.66 5.30 -44.72
CA GLU A 887 16.91 5.76 -46.09
C GLU A 887 16.04 5.01 -47.12
N GLY A 888 15.34 5.76 -47.98
CA GLY A 888 14.40 5.23 -48.96
C GLY A 888 12.93 5.15 -48.48
N LEU A 889 12.62 5.55 -47.25
CA LEU A 889 11.26 5.67 -46.72
C LEU A 889 10.81 7.13 -46.57
N ALA A 890 9.50 7.37 -46.61
CA ALA A 890 8.87 8.67 -46.38
C ALA A 890 7.53 8.50 -45.64
N TRP A 891 7.10 9.55 -44.93
CA TRP A 891 5.77 9.62 -44.33
C TRP A 891 4.74 10.08 -45.37
N ASP A 892 3.58 9.43 -45.38
CA ASP A 892 2.37 9.82 -46.10
C ASP A 892 1.31 10.22 -45.05
N VAL A 893 1.11 11.52 -44.88
CA VAL A 893 0.22 12.07 -43.85
C VAL A 893 -1.10 12.50 -44.49
N ASN A 894 -2.20 12.02 -43.93
CA ASN A 894 -3.54 12.26 -44.45
C ASN A 894 -4.49 12.77 -43.36
N TYR A 895 -4.92 14.02 -43.51
CA TYR A 895 -6.07 14.58 -42.80
C TYR A 895 -7.35 14.11 -43.51
N GLY A 896 -7.91 13.00 -43.04
CA GLY A 896 -9.14 12.42 -43.57
C GLY A 896 -10.39 13.21 -43.17
N THR A 897 -11.58 12.65 -43.42
CA THR A 897 -12.85 13.26 -43.00
C THR A 897 -13.15 13.10 -41.50
N SER A 898 -12.47 12.17 -40.83
CA SER A 898 -12.73 11.81 -39.42
C SER A 898 -11.52 11.25 -38.66
N ARG A 899 -10.34 11.15 -39.28
CA ARG A 899 -9.09 10.62 -38.70
C ARG A 899 -7.85 11.24 -39.35
N LEU A 900 -6.86 11.58 -38.54
CA LEU A 900 -5.49 11.92 -38.97
C LEU A 900 -4.65 10.64 -38.95
N THR A 901 -4.04 10.29 -40.09
CA THR A 901 -3.23 9.07 -40.22
C THR A 901 -1.85 9.37 -40.78
N ALA A 902 -0.81 8.71 -40.26
CA ALA A 902 0.54 8.74 -40.79
C ALA A 902 0.97 7.35 -41.25
N GLY A 903 1.10 7.15 -42.56
CA GLY A 903 1.56 5.91 -43.19
C GLY A 903 3.04 5.97 -43.58
N VAL A 904 3.73 4.84 -43.55
CA VAL A 904 5.12 4.72 -44.00
C VAL A 904 5.15 4.15 -45.42
N ILE A 905 5.61 4.96 -46.37
CA ILE A 905 5.71 4.61 -47.80
C ILE A 905 7.17 4.56 -48.25
N ALA A 906 7.42 3.92 -49.40
CA ALA A 906 8.69 4.09 -50.09
C ALA A 906 8.80 5.50 -50.69
N VAL A 907 9.99 6.12 -50.63
CA VAL A 907 10.30 7.32 -51.41
C VAL A 907 10.04 6.99 -52.89
N PRO A 908 9.18 7.73 -53.60
CA PRO A 908 8.92 7.47 -55.01
C PRO A 908 10.23 7.62 -55.80
N GLU A 909 10.64 6.58 -56.53
CA GLU A 909 11.75 6.73 -57.49
C GLU A 909 11.42 7.88 -58.45
N PRO A 910 12.39 8.76 -58.77
CA PRO A 910 12.16 9.89 -59.66
C PRO A 910 11.83 9.36 -61.06
N THR A 911 10.53 9.27 -61.34
CA THR A 911 10.03 8.71 -62.60
C THR A 911 10.76 9.31 -63.79
N SER A 912 11.27 8.45 -64.68
CA SER A 912 12.22 8.79 -65.74
C SER A 912 11.60 9.56 -66.91
N VAL A 913 10.87 10.63 -66.61
CA VAL A 913 10.38 11.62 -67.57
C VAL A 913 11.59 12.23 -68.26
N LEU A 914 11.65 12.11 -69.60
CA LEU A 914 12.78 12.57 -70.40
C LEU A 914 13.00 14.08 -70.19
N LEU A 915 14.05 14.43 -69.46
CA LEU A 915 14.45 15.81 -69.20
C LEU A 915 15.15 16.42 -70.43
N LEU A 916 14.37 16.64 -71.48
CA LEU A 916 14.82 17.13 -72.79
C LEU A 916 14.44 18.59 -73.05
N THR A 917 14.61 19.45 -72.05
CA THR A 917 14.93 20.89 -72.24
C THR A 917 15.68 21.43 -71.02
N ALA A 918 16.67 22.30 -71.25
CA ALA A 918 17.47 22.92 -70.20
C ALA A 918 17.01 24.36 -69.92
N GLY A 919 17.15 24.83 -68.67
CA GLY A 919 16.95 26.25 -68.35
C GLY A 919 16.75 26.57 -66.87
N ALA A 920 17.87 26.74 -66.15
CA ALA A 920 17.99 27.48 -64.88
C ALA A 920 16.91 27.32 -63.78
N PHE A 921 17.29 26.69 -62.66
CA PHE A 921 17.31 27.41 -61.38
C PHE A 921 18.32 26.78 -60.40
N ALA A 922 19.31 27.57 -59.99
CA ALA A 922 20.23 27.25 -58.90
C ALA A 922 20.54 28.57 -58.17
N PHE A 923 20.90 28.48 -56.88
CA PHE A 923 20.99 29.60 -55.93
C PHE A 923 19.67 30.35 -55.65
N TYR A 924 19.03 29.99 -54.53
CA TYR A 924 18.51 31.00 -53.61
C TYR A 924 18.63 30.60 -52.14
N TYR A 925 19.85 30.62 -51.61
CA TYR A 925 20.10 30.59 -50.17
C TYR A 925 21.18 31.61 -49.80
N ARG A 926 21.02 32.28 -48.65
CA ARG A 926 21.84 33.41 -48.13
C ARG A 926 21.92 34.67 -49.03
N ASN A 927 21.12 35.69 -48.69
CA ASN A 927 21.69 36.90 -48.05
C ASN A 927 20.63 37.97 -47.67
N ARG A 928 20.61 38.35 -46.39
CA ARG A 928 20.34 39.73 -45.93
C ARG A 928 21.30 40.06 -44.78
N LYS A 929 21.95 41.22 -44.81
CA LYS A 929 22.80 41.73 -43.71
C LYS A 929 23.02 43.24 -43.83
N ARG A 930 22.89 43.95 -42.68
CA ARG A 930 23.50 45.26 -42.34
C ARG A 930 22.98 46.49 -43.14
N THR A 931 23.03 47.73 -42.62
CA THR A 931 23.45 48.36 -41.33
C THR A 931 22.59 49.65 -41.15
N VAL A 932 22.60 50.45 -40.07
CA VAL A 932 23.50 50.69 -38.90
C VAL A 932 22.62 50.77 -37.61
N SER A 933 23.00 51.19 -36.39
CA SER A 933 24.14 51.97 -35.84
C SER A 933 24.45 51.58 -34.37
N ASN A 934 25.40 52.27 -33.72
CA ASN A 934 25.67 52.25 -32.27
C ASN A 934 26.11 53.66 -31.84
N PRO A 935 25.93 54.10 -30.57
CA PRO A 935 27.14 54.44 -29.80
C PRO A 935 27.09 54.16 -28.28
N GLN A 936 27.91 53.19 -27.85
CA GLN A 936 29.04 53.32 -26.91
C GLN A 936 28.79 53.50 -25.39
N PRO A 937 29.76 53.12 -24.51
CA PRO A 937 29.48 52.69 -23.13
C PRO A 937 30.24 53.49 -22.05
N LYS A 938 30.11 53.07 -20.77
CA LYS A 938 31.22 53.05 -19.80
C LYS A 938 30.92 52.22 -18.54
N SER A 939 32.02 51.82 -17.89
CA SER A 939 32.16 51.16 -16.57
C SER A 939 31.23 49.97 -16.33
#